data_AF-A0A8S3YHX3-F1
#
_entry.id   AF-A0A8S3YHX3-F1
#
_cell.length_a   1.000
_cell.length_b   1.000
_cell.length_c   1.000
_cell.angle_alpha   90.00
_cell.angle_beta   90.00
_cell.angle_gamma   90.00
#
_symmetry.space_group_name_H-M   'P 1'
#
loop_
_entity.id
_entity.type
_entity.pdbx_description
1 polymer ?
#
loop_
_entity_poly.entity_id
_entity_poly.type
_entity_poly.pdbx_seq_one_letter_code
_entity_poly.pdbx_strand_id
1 'polypeptide(L)'
;MMSDNISQGKTSDSEPEEESVEDEAEELEDEISWHEDESKEEDLLESELTEDEDNVEDEKPTIQLLHYVEEDQVVISALPPHILKQEGNQLEVSSSPAFQSLDTLFKEGKLTGTKTAFLKAKYTYLHETLKSTRERETQLLQDAKNFANELDRQRVELEKADNFPDNSNTEVSKMREQLLKYYNELAQTEERQYQLEYKIESLEEEKKIVEREYNRLPKQGEVEKKIKELQNTCEELRREIVQRQTEVKTLTEDLESTQRQTANDQKEFEKLNDEVERLKAELVQVSTLPAHTAKESDRISRKKNEVTAKIEVLITEYQDLVEMAKSLETQRKALEEEKLFADIELENEKAKLNDNERQLAALLRDSELLKEREITLLGDKANLDLNFRHLQMEKKTQHEIHTRKVREKDRDMRLLKKAKLQLKVAEENLGHIKSIHDKVKSQVNALPKDDGSLLKKREELLKEVEQAKRALAQQNSLTAVEHVKLEASAAEEQNLLYEQSDLRIEVVELTRLAAIKADEREQKARDFMRAEMKYHRAVEDLKTKKLQIHDHQKKFQEMQLKLKEFAKLYDLIKTERNKCVNLIQTSTQKAAEMREKIKILQNEIEIIRTAAVQKDKNLQKQRLKHMNAIVMRDSLRNEMSKQQQLQEEMRENREQQKMEMAKLNLMINQGEEQMVKLRKRYEENVQHRNDRGIKLIERNEEVCIFYEKVNVQDQMIRNGNVELKSREEEIRFLELQLQEEKRAVQLLQKTMPNKVNTEKELVNLQIQLQQCQDLVIGLEKNLENPFDETRVRYLPGKDLAPLEIQRKVEELETRLAEKEEKLLEKDLVLDQVERVLGRVQHKAEAGRTDTLNLAKNVNEIQARIKDITRKMMAVVSELSMNQAQAMKLQQEVKEKEAELEQCYLRMEKGEPPSQEIELEWLKLVWSAQRSIEEQEARRQMEEEEALYQTAGGMYTTAEPRPNAYIPTDESELPIPRPYGGHAPFKPTEQGSTMRHIRKPVPKPIEI
;
A
#
# COMPACT_ATOMS: atom_id res chain seq x y z
N MET A 1 -5.30 41.91 -48.75
CA MET A 1 -5.39 40.46 -48.49
C MET A 1 -6.02 40.34 -47.11
N MET A 2 -7.35 40.28 -47.01
CA MET A 2 -8.24 39.16 -47.38
C MET A 2 -8.27 38.09 -46.27
N SER A 3 -9.43 37.66 -45.75
CA SER A 3 -10.80 38.13 -46.01
C SER A 3 -11.79 37.61 -44.94
N ASP A 4 -12.74 38.47 -44.53
CA ASP A 4 -14.22 38.22 -44.46
C ASP A 4 -14.78 37.07 -43.56
N ASN A 5 -15.97 37.15 -42.92
CA ASN A 5 -17.03 38.18 -42.91
C ASN A 5 -18.09 37.98 -41.77
N ILE A 6 -18.82 39.04 -41.39
CA ILE A 6 -20.28 39.08 -40.99
C ILE A 6 -20.78 38.26 -39.76
N SER A 7 -21.74 38.69 -38.90
CA SER A 7 -22.34 40.01 -38.57
C SER A 7 -23.23 39.94 -37.28
N GLN A 8 -23.78 41.10 -36.89
CA GLN A 8 -24.80 41.49 -35.88
C GLN A 8 -25.99 40.51 -35.64
N GLY A 9 -26.78 40.56 -34.55
CA GLY A 9 -26.73 41.36 -33.29
C GLY A 9 -28.04 42.12 -32.93
N LYS A 10 -28.29 42.35 -31.61
CA LYS A 10 -29.35 43.19 -30.94
C LYS A 10 -30.79 42.62 -30.78
N THR A 11 -31.26 42.30 -29.55
CA THR A 11 -32.08 43.13 -28.58
C THR A 11 -33.48 43.59 -29.06
N SER A 12 -34.58 43.57 -28.27
CA SER A 12 -34.85 43.12 -26.87
C SER A 12 -36.36 43.19 -26.51
N ASP A 13 -36.73 42.59 -25.36
CA ASP A 13 -37.87 42.89 -24.45
C ASP A 13 -39.35 42.56 -24.82
N SER A 14 -40.16 42.41 -23.74
CA SER A 14 -41.64 42.44 -23.62
C SER A 14 -42.52 41.23 -24.04
N GLU A 15 -42.80 40.39 -23.03
CA GLU A 15 -44.13 39.98 -22.46
C GLU A 15 -45.31 40.97 -22.66
N PRO A 16 -46.62 40.61 -22.40
CA PRO A 16 -47.12 39.66 -21.38
C PRO A 16 -48.33 38.76 -21.77
N GLU A 17 -48.89 38.04 -20.76
CA GLU A 17 -50.30 37.57 -20.59
C GLU A 17 -50.91 36.61 -21.66
N GLU A 18 -51.93 35.78 -21.39
CA GLU A 18 -52.39 35.00 -20.21
C GLU A 18 -53.32 33.85 -20.74
N GLU A 19 -54.08 33.13 -19.89
CA GLU A 19 -55.04 32.04 -20.23
C GLU A 19 -54.41 30.71 -20.79
N SER A 20 -54.61 29.50 -20.25
CA SER A 20 -55.82 28.67 -19.96
C SER A 20 -56.39 27.94 -21.21
N VAL A 21 -56.93 26.69 -21.17
CA VAL A 21 -57.07 25.62 -20.16
C VAL A 21 -57.53 24.32 -20.90
N GLU A 22 -57.50 23.12 -20.28
CA GLU A 22 -58.13 21.86 -20.77
C GLU A 22 -57.60 21.28 -22.12
N ASP A 23 -57.77 20.00 -22.49
CA ASP A 23 -57.98 18.75 -21.73
C ASP A 23 -57.54 17.55 -22.61
N GLU A 24 -57.26 16.39 -22.01
CA GLU A 24 -57.67 15.05 -22.50
C GLU A 24 -57.11 13.94 -21.58
N ALA A 25 -57.96 12.97 -21.22
CA ALA A 25 -57.61 11.79 -20.43
C ALA A 25 -58.26 10.55 -21.07
N GLU A 26 -57.69 9.37 -20.82
CA GLU A 26 -58.31 8.09 -21.20
C GLU A 26 -58.13 7.07 -20.05
N GLU A 27 -59.11 6.18 -19.90
CA GLU A 27 -59.39 5.43 -18.67
C GLU A 27 -58.69 4.06 -18.61
N LEU A 28 -58.66 3.44 -17.43
CA LEU A 28 -58.93 1.99 -17.28
C LEU A 28 -59.20 1.61 -15.81
N GLU A 29 -60.38 1.04 -15.59
CA GLU A 29 -60.82 0.33 -14.36
C GLU A 29 -60.34 -1.16 -14.44
N ASP A 30 -60.53 -2.09 -13.48
CA ASP A 30 -61.31 -2.13 -12.23
C ASP A 30 -60.80 -3.28 -11.30
N GLU A 31 -61.60 -3.62 -10.28
CA GLU A 31 -61.67 -4.81 -9.43
C GLU A 31 -60.95 -4.78 -8.06
N ILE A 32 -61.78 -4.62 -7.02
CA ILE A 32 -61.50 -4.89 -5.60
C ILE A 32 -62.33 -6.10 -5.17
N SER A 33 -61.80 -6.94 -4.26
CA SER A 33 -62.63 -7.90 -3.51
C SER A 33 -62.17 -8.02 -2.05
N TRP A 34 -63.13 -8.13 -1.14
CA TRP A 34 -62.95 -8.19 0.31
C TRP A 34 -63.40 -9.54 0.87
N HIS A 35 -62.81 -9.96 2.00
CA HIS A 35 -63.52 -10.84 2.93
C HIS A 35 -62.96 -10.73 4.37
N GLU A 36 -63.88 -10.58 5.32
CA GLU A 36 -63.67 -10.81 6.77
C GLU A 36 -63.78 -12.35 7.02
N ASP A 37 -63.21 -12.97 8.07
CA ASP A 37 -63.78 -12.89 9.43
C ASP A 37 -62.95 -13.53 10.59
N GLU A 38 -63.40 -13.24 11.81
CA GLU A 38 -63.14 -13.71 13.19
C GLU A 38 -62.28 -14.98 13.58
N SER A 39 -61.18 -14.72 14.32
CA SER A 39 -61.04 -15.00 15.80
C SER A 39 -60.21 -16.18 16.40
N LYS A 40 -59.67 -15.86 17.61
CA LYS A 40 -59.27 -16.69 18.79
C LYS A 40 -57.85 -17.30 18.95
N GLU A 41 -57.26 -16.96 20.11
CA GLU A 41 -56.67 -17.79 21.20
C GLU A 41 -55.94 -19.11 20.81
N GLU A 42 -54.78 -19.48 21.38
CA GLU A 42 -54.24 -19.20 22.73
C GLU A 42 -52.68 -19.26 22.75
N ASP A 43 -52.05 -19.00 23.92
CA ASP A 43 -50.61 -18.84 24.15
C ASP A 43 -49.66 -19.96 23.63
N LEU A 44 -48.45 -19.57 23.21
CA LEU A 44 -47.22 -20.09 23.86
C LEU A 44 -45.99 -19.19 23.60
N LEU A 45 -44.99 -19.24 24.51
CA LEU A 45 -43.74 -18.48 24.38
C LEU A 45 -42.76 -19.14 23.42
N GLU A 46 -42.05 -18.33 22.63
CA GLU A 46 -40.58 -18.39 22.65
C GLU A 46 -39.98 -17.03 22.24
N SER A 47 -38.70 -16.80 22.59
CA SER A 47 -38.02 -15.52 22.40
C SER A 47 -36.77 -15.68 21.54
N GLU A 48 -36.78 -15.15 20.33
CA GLU A 48 -35.58 -15.07 19.51
C GLU A 48 -34.62 -14.00 20.05
N LEU A 49 -33.35 -14.38 20.20
CA LEU A 49 -32.23 -13.48 19.97
C LEU A 49 -31.28 -14.19 19.00
N THR A 50 -30.97 -13.50 17.91
CA THR A 50 -30.15 -13.96 16.80
C THR A 50 -28.66 -14.00 17.14
N GLU A 51 -27.96 -15.01 16.65
CA GLU A 51 -26.55 -14.88 16.21
C GLU A 51 -26.36 -15.81 14.99
N ASP A 52 -25.86 -15.25 13.89
CA ASP A 52 -25.81 -15.89 12.57
C ASP A 52 -24.55 -16.75 12.34
N GLU A 53 -24.66 -17.79 11.51
CA GLU A 53 -24.00 -17.89 10.18
C GLU A 53 -24.01 -19.34 9.62
N ASP A 54 -24.59 -19.53 8.43
CA ASP A 54 -24.56 -20.79 7.67
C ASP A 54 -23.33 -20.90 6.75
N ASN A 55 -22.60 -22.03 6.77
CA ASN A 55 -22.68 -23.06 5.71
C ASN A 55 -21.56 -24.14 5.73
N VAL A 56 -22.00 -25.41 5.61
CA VAL A 56 -21.53 -26.47 4.69
C VAL A 56 -20.01 -26.71 4.46
N GLU A 57 -19.56 -27.88 4.91
CA GLU A 57 -18.85 -29.00 4.19
C GLU A 57 -17.84 -28.67 3.04
N ASP A 58 -16.75 -29.43 2.82
CA ASP A 58 -16.65 -30.90 2.91
C ASP A 58 -15.20 -31.51 2.97
N GLU A 59 -15.14 -32.80 3.30
CA GLU A 59 -14.09 -33.85 3.12
C GLU A 59 -12.55 -33.59 3.24
N LYS A 60 -11.97 -34.03 4.38
CA LYS A 60 -10.84 -35.00 4.52
C LYS A 60 -9.42 -34.72 3.91
N PRO A 61 -8.36 -35.47 4.32
CA PRO A 61 -8.09 -36.17 5.58
C PRO A 61 -6.76 -35.73 6.27
N THR A 62 -6.60 -35.97 7.57
CA THR A 62 -5.30 -35.82 8.27
C THR A 62 -4.77 -37.18 8.75
N ILE A 63 -3.51 -37.49 8.41
CA ILE A 63 -2.79 -38.66 8.91
C ILE A 63 -2.04 -38.26 10.19
N GLN A 64 -2.35 -38.92 11.31
CA GLN A 64 -1.58 -38.77 12.55
C GLN A 64 -0.33 -39.66 12.50
N LEU A 65 0.85 -39.04 12.62
CA LEU A 65 2.11 -39.76 12.78
C LEU A 65 2.41 -39.95 14.28
N LEU A 66 2.47 -41.20 14.73
CA LEU A 66 2.73 -41.53 16.13
C LEU A 66 4.18 -41.21 16.54
N HIS A 67 4.34 -40.54 17.68
CA HIS A 67 5.62 -40.37 18.35
C HIS A 67 5.82 -41.49 19.37
N TYR A 68 7.00 -42.10 19.41
CA TYR A 68 7.31 -43.17 20.35
C TYR A 68 7.35 -42.67 21.81
N VAL A 69 6.93 -43.54 22.73
CA VAL A 69 7.17 -43.52 24.18
C VAL A 69 7.48 -44.96 24.61
N GLU A 70 8.40 -45.12 25.56
CA GLU A 70 8.83 -46.43 26.10
C GLU A 70 7.96 -46.85 27.29
N GLU A 71 7.46 -48.08 27.33
CA GLU A 71 6.94 -48.73 28.54
C GLU A 71 7.36 -50.21 28.59
N ASP A 72 7.78 -50.69 29.77
CA ASP A 72 8.27 -52.04 30.00
C ASP A 72 7.18 -53.11 29.90
N GLN A 73 7.38 -54.16 29.08
CA GLN A 73 6.52 -55.35 29.11
C GLN A 73 7.12 -56.48 29.95
N VAL A 74 6.45 -56.77 31.08
CA VAL A 74 6.74 -57.91 31.95
C VAL A 74 6.41 -59.22 31.23
N VAL A 75 7.36 -60.17 31.23
CA VAL A 75 7.19 -61.50 30.62
C VAL A 75 6.11 -62.29 31.36
N ILE A 76 4.98 -62.54 30.69
CA ILE A 76 3.87 -63.33 31.24
C ILE A 76 4.22 -64.82 31.21
N SER A 77 4.76 -65.33 32.32
CA SER A 77 4.96 -66.77 32.54
C SER A 77 3.62 -67.47 32.77
N ALA A 78 3.10 -68.15 31.74
CA ALA A 78 1.86 -68.91 31.84
C ALA A 78 1.97 -70.08 32.84
N LEU A 79 1.21 -70.01 33.93
CA LEU A 79 1.07 -71.10 34.90
C LEU A 79 0.25 -72.26 34.28
N PRO A 80 0.68 -73.53 34.43
CA PRO A 80 -0.06 -74.67 33.89
C PRO A 80 -1.39 -74.88 34.65
N PRO A 81 -2.50 -75.19 33.95
CA PRO A 81 -3.82 -75.32 34.57
C PRO A 81 -3.89 -76.50 35.55
N HIS A 82 -4.52 -76.26 36.70
CA HIS A 82 -4.58 -77.23 37.80
C HIS A 82 -5.67 -78.28 37.54
N ILE A 83 -5.28 -79.47 37.08
CA ILE A 83 -6.22 -80.55 36.70
C ILE A 83 -6.90 -81.15 37.94
N LEU A 84 -8.13 -80.70 38.22
CA LEU A 84 -9.04 -81.37 39.14
C LEU A 84 -9.46 -82.74 38.55
N LYS A 85 -8.85 -83.81 39.06
CA LYS A 85 -9.30 -85.18 38.81
C LYS A 85 -10.68 -85.41 39.43
N GLN A 86 -11.74 -85.32 38.63
CA GLN A 86 -12.97 -86.06 38.90
C GLN A 86 -13.02 -87.30 38.00
N GLU A 87 -12.88 -88.46 38.62
CA GLU A 87 -13.14 -89.75 37.98
C GLU A 87 -14.66 -89.89 37.78
N GLY A 88 -15.13 -89.49 36.60
CA GLY A 88 -16.53 -89.56 36.18
C GLY A 88 -16.66 -90.50 34.99
N ASN A 89 -17.20 -91.70 35.24
CA ASN A 89 -17.28 -92.80 34.28
C ASN A 89 -17.90 -92.42 32.92
N GLN A 90 -17.56 -93.22 31.89
CA GLN A 90 -18.22 -93.22 30.59
C GLN A 90 -19.72 -93.48 30.75
N LEU A 91 -20.50 -92.40 30.79
CA LEU A 91 -21.96 -92.42 30.77
C LEU A 91 -22.41 -92.14 29.34
N GLU A 92 -23.17 -93.07 28.76
CA GLU A 92 -23.75 -92.90 27.42
C GLU A 92 -24.56 -91.59 27.36
N VAL A 93 -24.57 -90.92 26.20
CA VAL A 93 -25.25 -89.62 26.03
C VAL A 93 -26.74 -89.69 26.43
N SER A 94 -27.37 -90.85 26.20
CA SER A 94 -28.71 -91.25 26.63
C SER A 94 -28.98 -91.06 28.13
N SER A 95 -27.96 -91.23 28.97
CA SER A 95 -28.02 -91.17 30.44
C SER A 95 -27.71 -89.80 31.03
N SER A 96 -27.34 -88.81 30.19
CA SER A 96 -27.03 -87.46 30.67
C SER A 96 -28.29 -86.74 31.19
N PRO A 97 -28.24 -86.03 32.34
CA PRO A 97 -29.41 -85.32 32.90
C PRO A 97 -30.08 -84.33 31.93
N ALA A 98 -29.30 -83.68 31.06
CA ALA A 98 -29.82 -82.79 30.02
C ALA A 98 -30.57 -83.56 28.92
N PHE A 99 -30.10 -84.75 28.54
CA PHE A 99 -30.76 -85.61 27.55
C PHE A 99 -32.07 -86.20 28.08
N GLN A 100 -32.10 -86.53 29.38
CA GLN A 100 -33.32 -86.96 30.09
C GLN A 100 -34.31 -85.80 30.28
N SER A 101 -33.82 -84.58 30.51
CA SER A 101 -34.65 -83.36 30.59
C SER A 101 -35.35 -83.05 29.26
N LEU A 102 -34.72 -83.39 28.12
CA LEU A 102 -35.37 -83.31 26.81
C LEU A 102 -36.50 -84.36 26.65
N ASP A 103 -36.40 -85.53 27.28
CA ASP A 103 -37.51 -86.52 27.31
C ASP A 103 -38.64 -86.11 28.26
N THR A 104 -38.36 -85.51 29.42
CA THR A 104 -39.42 -85.03 30.32
C THR A 104 -40.17 -83.86 29.69
N LEU A 105 -39.47 -82.89 29.08
CA LEU A 105 -40.11 -81.78 28.35
C LEU A 105 -40.91 -82.22 27.11
N PHE A 106 -40.56 -83.36 26.50
CA PHE A 106 -41.38 -84.01 25.47
C PHE A 106 -42.64 -84.67 26.08
N LYS A 107 -42.50 -85.42 27.18
CA LYS A 107 -43.63 -86.05 27.89
C LYS A 107 -44.62 -85.04 28.48
N GLU A 108 -44.13 -83.86 28.88
CA GLU A 108 -44.95 -82.72 29.32
C GLU A 108 -45.66 -81.97 28.16
N GLY A 109 -45.48 -82.40 26.91
CA GLY A 109 -46.09 -81.78 25.73
C GLY A 109 -45.51 -80.41 25.34
N LYS A 110 -44.51 -79.91 26.08
CA LYS A 110 -43.90 -78.58 25.88
C LYS A 110 -42.93 -78.51 24.69
N LEU A 111 -42.45 -79.66 24.22
CA LEU A 111 -41.64 -79.80 23.01
C LEU A 111 -42.30 -80.78 22.03
N THR A 112 -42.38 -80.41 20.75
CA THR A 112 -42.74 -81.33 19.67
C THR A 112 -41.61 -82.31 19.39
N GLY A 113 -41.93 -83.56 19.02
CA GLY A 113 -40.95 -84.63 18.89
C GLY A 113 -39.81 -84.36 17.90
N THR A 114 -40.09 -83.62 16.81
CA THR A 114 -39.08 -83.13 15.87
C THR A 114 -38.08 -82.17 16.51
N LYS A 115 -38.54 -81.28 17.40
CA LYS A 115 -37.72 -80.30 18.13
C LYS A 115 -36.88 -80.99 19.21
N THR A 116 -37.46 -81.98 19.91
CA THR A 116 -36.73 -82.84 20.85
C THR A 116 -35.64 -83.66 20.15
N ALA A 117 -35.95 -84.28 19.01
CA ALA A 117 -34.96 -85.03 18.22
C ALA A 117 -33.80 -84.15 17.74
N PHE A 118 -34.09 -82.94 17.25
CA PHE A 118 -33.07 -81.97 16.84
C PHE A 118 -32.18 -81.51 18.00
N LEU A 119 -32.76 -81.20 19.17
CA LEU A 119 -32.01 -80.81 20.36
C LEU A 119 -31.14 -81.96 20.89
N LYS A 120 -31.66 -83.19 20.88
CA LYS A 120 -30.90 -84.39 21.22
C LYS A 120 -29.74 -84.63 20.25
N ALA A 121 -29.96 -84.51 18.94
CA ALA A 121 -28.90 -84.63 17.94
C ALA A 121 -27.80 -83.57 18.12
N LYS A 122 -28.17 -82.31 18.40
CA LYS A 122 -27.20 -81.25 18.76
C LYS A 122 -26.43 -81.58 20.03
N TYR A 123 -27.07 -82.13 21.06
CA TYR A 123 -26.41 -82.52 22.30
C TYR A 123 -25.42 -83.67 22.11
N THR A 124 -25.79 -84.70 21.33
CA THR A 124 -24.87 -85.79 20.96
C THR A 124 -23.67 -85.26 20.17
N TYR A 125 -23.88 -84.41 19.16
CA TYR A 125 -22.80 -83.78 18.41
C TYR A 125 -21.86 -82.94 19.29
N LEU A 126 -22.40 -82.20 20.25
CA LEU A 126 -21.60 -81.42 21.21
C LEU A 126 -20.79 -82.31 22.14
N HIS A 127 -21.36 -83.43 22.60
CA HIS A 127 -20.65 -84.40 23.44
C HIS A 127 -19.54 -85.13 22.66
N GLU A 128 -19.79 -85.49 21.40
CA GLU A 128 -18.83 -86.18 20.54
C GLU A 128 -17.68 -85.27 20.13
N THR A 129 -17.95 -83.99 19.83
CA THR A 129 -16.90 -82.98 19.64
C THR A 129 -16.08 -82.76 20.92
N LEU A 130 -16.73 -82.62 22.08
CA LEU A 130 -16.06 -82.50 23.39
C LEU A 130 -15.14 -83.70 23.70
N LYS A 131 -15.60 -84.92 23.43
CA LYS A 131 -14.80 -86.15 23.54
C LYS A 131 -13.58 -86.07 22.61
N SER A 132 -13.78 -85.74 21.34
CA SER A 132 -12.68 -85.65 20.37
C SER A 132 -11.67 -84.54 20.69
N THR A 133 -12.07 -83.46 21.37
CA THR A 133 -11.14 -82.43 21.86
C THR A 133 -10.34 -82.93 23.05
N ARG A 134 -10.95 -83.64 24.01
CA ARG A 134 -10.23 -84.26 25.15
C ARG A 134 -9.24 -85.35 24.70
N GLU A 135 -9.58 -86.13 23.68
CA GLU A 135 -8.69 -87.14 23.11
C GLU A 135 -7.46 -86.47 22.46
N ARG A 136 -7.64 -85.37 21.70
CA ARG A 136 -6.54 -84.56 21.16
C ARG A 136 -5.72 -83.86 22.25
N GLU A 137 -6.36 -83.30 23.27
CA GLU A 137 -5.71 -82.68 24.43
C GLU A 137 -4.82 -83.69 25.17
N THR A 138 -5.29 -84.93 25.33
CA THR A 138 -4.53 -86.02 25.94
C THR A 138 -3.34 -86.45 25.08
N GLN A 139 -3.49 -86.48 23.74
CA GLN A 139 -2.39 -86.71 22.80
C GLN A 139 -1.34 -85.59 22.88
N LEU A 140 -1.77 -84.32 22.81
CA LEU A 140 -0.88 -83.16 22.89
C LEU A 140 -0.13 -83.09 24.24
N LEU A 141 -0.74 -83.49 25.35
CA LEU A 141 -0.07 -83.62 26.65
C LEU A 141 0.95 -84.78 26.69
N GLN A 142 0.70 -85.86 25.95
CA GLN A 142 1.64 -86.96 25.81
C GLN A 142 2.82 -86.58 24.91
N ASP A 143 2.57 -85.88 23.81
CA ASP A 143 3.61 -85.37 22.92
C ASP A 143 4.45 -84.28 23.60
N ALA A 144 3.83 -83.37 24.36
CA ALA A 144 4.54 -82.39 25.19
C ALA A 144 5.48 -83.07 26.22
N LYS A 145 5.07 -84.22 26.81
CA LYS A 145 5.97 -85.04 27.65
C LYS A 145 7.09 -85.70 26.86
N ASN A 146 6.80 -86.20 25.66
CA ASN A 146 7.82 -86.80 24.79
C ASN A 146 8.89 -85.77 24.40
N PHE A 147 8.48 -84.55 24.03
CA PHE A 147 9.38 -83.44 23.73
C PHE A 147 10.11 -82.90 24.96
N ALA A 148 9.48 -82.86 26.14
CA ALA A 148 10.16 -82.50 27.38
C ALA A 148 11.29 -83.49 27.74
N ASN A 149 11.02 -84.80 27.64
CA ASN A 149 12.03 -85.85 27.88
C ASN A 149 13.21 -85.75 26.89
N GLU A 150 12.94 -85.45 25.62
CA GLU A 150 13.97 -85.28 24.60
C GLU A 150 14.75 -83.97 24.79
N LEU A 151 14.11 -82.89 25.25
CA LEU A 151 14.78 -81.66 25.67
C LEU A 151 15.70 -81.87 26.89
N ASP A 152 15.26 -82.62 27.91
CA ASP A 152 16.10 -82.95 29.06
C ASP A 152 17.27 -83.86 28.67
N ARG A 153 17.05 -84.79 27.73
CA ARG A 153 18.14 -85.58 27.15
C ARG A 153 19.15 -84.70 26.41
N GLN A 154 18.70 -83.78 25.55
CA GLN A 154 19.56 -82.87 24.80
C GLN A 154 20.30 -81.90 25.73
N ARG A 155 19.68 -81.45 26.82
CA ARG A 155 20.35 -80.71 27.90
C ARG A 155 21.48 -81.50 28.55
N VAL A 156 21.28 -82.79 28.85
CA VAL A 156 22.32 -83.67 29.41
C VAL A 156 23.42 -84.03 28.39
N GLU A 157 23.15 -83.96 27.09
CA GLU A 157 24.19 -84.07 26.04
C GLU A 157 24.97 -82.74 25.88
N LEU A 158 24.32 -81.58 26.01
CA LEU A 158 24.95 -80.26 26.09
C LEU A 158 25.84 -80.08 27.33
N GLU A 159 25.33 -80.42 28.51
CA GLU A 159 26.07 -80.31 29.79
C GLU A 159 27.33 -81.20 29.81
N LYS A 160 27.38 -82.26 28.98
CA LYS A 160 28.59 -83.07 28.73
C LYS A 160 29.55 -82.47 27.71
N ALA A 161 29.08 -81.61 26.80
CA ALA A 161 29.93 -80.83 25.90
C ALA A 161 30.58 -79.65 26.65
N ASP A 162 29.83 -78.98 27.52
CA ASP A 162 30.33 -77.86 28.34
C ASP A 162 31.36 -78.31 29.41
N ASN A 163 31.28 -79.55 29.89
CA ASN A 163 32.27 -80.13 30.82
C ASN A 163 33.56 -80.66 30.13
N PHE A 164 33.95 -80.10 28.98
CA PHE A 164 35.24 -80.38 28.35
C PHE A 164 36.35 -79.49 28.94
N PRO A 165 37.55 -80.00 29.27
CA PRO A 165 38.54 -79.21 30.03
C PRO A 165 39.24 -78.13 29.20
N ASP A 166 38.89 -76.87 29.49
CA ASP A 166 39.34 -75.59 28.87
C ASP A 166 40.86 -75.33 28.80
N ASN A 167 41.70 -76.21 29.34
CA ASN A 167 43.16 -76.01 29.43
C ASN A 167 44.00 -77.03 28.64
N SER A 168 43.46 -77.55 27.54
CA SER A 168 44.24 -78.34 26.55
C SER A 168 44.61 -77.50 25.32
N ASN A 169 45.74 -76.78 25.41
CA ASN A 169 46.30 -75.88 24.39
C ASN A 169 46.85 -76.65 23.16
N THR A 170 45.97 -77.40 22.50
CA THR A 170 46.23 -78.21 21.31
C THR A 170 45.91 -77.43 20.03
N GLU A 171 46.57 -77.77 18.92
CA GLU A 171 46.36 -77.09 17.64
C GLU A 171 44.91 -77.21 17.14
N VAL A 172 44.24 -78.33 17.44
CA VAL A 172 42.82 -78.55 17.12
C VAL A 172 41.92 -77.50 17.78
N SER A 173 42.25 -77.04 18.99
CA SER A 173 41.48 -75.99 19.68
C SER A 173 41.62 -74.64 18.96
N LYS A 174 42.85 -74.24 18.61
CA LYS A 174 43.11 -72.99 17.85
C LYS A 174 42.52 -73.03 16.45
N MET A 175 42.57 -74.17 15.77
CA MET A 175 41.93 -74.35 14.46
C MET A 175 40.40 -74.25 14.56
N ARG A 176 39.79 -74.74 15.65
CA ARG A 176 38.35 -74.56 15.92
C ARG A 176 38.00 -73.12 16.26
N GLU A 177 38.80 -72.44 17.08
CA GLU A 177 38.63 -71.01 17.41
C GLU A 177 38.69 -70.14 16.15
N GLN A 178 39.68 -70.38 15.29
CA GLN A 178 39.79 -69.70 13.99
C GLN A 178 38.64 -70.03 13.04
N LEU A 179 38.22 -71.30 12.96
CA LEU A 179 37.10 -71.72 12.12
C LEU A 179 35.79 -71.09 12.59
N LEU A 180 35.52 -71.10 13.90
CA LEU A 180 34.33 -70.46 14.50
C LEU A 180 34.34 -68.94 14.25
N LYS A 181 35.51 -68.30 14.37
CA LYS A 181 35.67 -66.89 14.04
C LYS A 181 35.36 -66.60 12.56
N TYR A 182 35.94 -67.37 11.63
CA TYR A 182 35.64 -67.21 10.21
C TYR A 182 34.19 -67.56 9.85
N TYR A 183 33.55 -68.48 10.58
CA TYR A 183 32.13 -68.81 10.40
C TYR A 183 31.21 -67.66 10.86
N ASN A 184 31.56 -67.01 11.97
CA ASN A 184 30.86 -65.82 12.47
C ASN A 184 31.09 -64.60 11.56
N GLU A 185 32.31 -64.42 11.04
CA GLU A 185 32.62 -63.38 10.04
C GLU A 185 31.87 -63.64 8.72
N LEU A 186 31.78 -64.90 8.27
CA LEU A 186 30.99 -65.32 7.10
C LEU A 186 29.51 -65.00 7.31
N ALA A 187 28.90 -65.50 8.39
CA ALA A 187 27.48 -65.28 8.69
C ALA A 187 27.15 -63.77 8.80
N GLN A 188 28.04 -62.97 9.40
CA GLN A 188 27.87 -61.51 9.45
C GLN A 188 27.99 -60.86 8.06
N THR A 189 28.80 -61.39 7.14
CA THR A 189 28.81 -60.93 5.74
C THR A 189 27.60 -61.39 4.94
N GLU A 190 27.08 -62.59 5.19
CA GLU A 190 25.87 -63.13 4.55
C GLU A 190 24.61 -62.36 4.99
N GLU A 191 24.45 -62.09 6.29
CA GLU A 191 23.37 -61.24 6.81
C GLU A 191 23.44 -59.82 6.21
N ARG A 192 24.66 -59.26 6.11
CA ARG A 192 24.89 -57.93 5.53
C ARG A 192 24.66 -57.90 4.01
N GLN A 193 24.93 -59.00 3.31
CA GLN A 193 24.58 -59.16 1.89
C GLN A 193 23.06 -59.21 1.74
N TYR A 194 22.36 -60.02 2.54
CA TYR A 194 20.90 -60.10 2.53
C TYR A 194 20.23 -58.75 2.83
N GLN A 195 20.73 -57.99 3.81
CA GLN A 195 20.28 -56.62 4.09
C GLN A 195 20.50 -55.66 2.91
N LEU A 196 21.60 -55.81 2.16
CA LEU A 196 21.89 -55.01 0.97
C LEU A 196 21.03 -55.42 -0.24
N GLU A 197 20.80 -56.71 -0.45
CA GLU A 197 19.93 -57.24 -1.51
C GLU A 197 18.47 -56.81 -1.28
N TYR A 198 17.95 -56.96 -0.07
CA TYR A 198 16.64 -56.43 0.32
C TYR A 198 16.56 -54.90 0.13
N LYS A 199 17.64 -54.16 0.44
CA LYS A 199 17.66 -52.70 0.23
C LYS A 199 17.71 -52.33 -1.26
N ILE A 200 18.37 -53.13 -2.11
CA ILE A 200 18.35 -52.96 -3.57
C ILE A 200 16.95 -53.26 -4.12
N GLU A 201 16.29 -54.33 -3.68
CA GLU A 201 14.93 -54.67 -4.12
C GLU A 201 13.92 -53.58 -3.73
N SER A 202 13.96 -53.11 -2.47
CA SER A 202 13.20 -51.93 -1.99
C SER A 202 13.44 -50.68 -2.85
N LEU A 203 14.70 -50.37 -3.18
CA LEU A 203 15.05 -49.21 -4.02
C LEU A 203 14.66 -49.41 -5.49
N GLU A 204 14.62 -50.64 -5.98
CA GLU A 204 14.08 -50.96 -7.30
C GLU A 204 12.56 -50.84 -7.36
N GLU A 205 11.84 -51.21 -6.30
CA GLU A 205 10.39 -51.00 -6.21
C GLU A 205 10.04 -49.50 -6.11
N GLU A 206 10.73 -48.76 -5.24
CA GLU A 206 10.65 -47.29 -5.18
C GLU A 206 10.93 -46.67 -6.56
N LYS A 207 12.01 -47.10 -7.24
CA LYS A 207 12.32 -46.66 -8.61
C LYS A 207 11.21 -47.02 -9.60
N LYS A 208 10.66 -48.24 -9.56
CA LYS A 208 9.55 -48.67 -10.43
C LYS A 208 8.26 -47.88 -10.14
N ILE A 209 8.07 -47.37 -8.92
CA ILE A 209 6.97 -46.45 -8.57
C ILE A 209 7.25 -45.06 -9.17
N VAL A 210 8.42 -44.48 -8.90
CA VAL A 210 8.83 -43.16 -9.42
C VAL A 210 8.85 -43.13 -10.96
N GLU A 211 9.27 -44.21 -11.63
CA GLU A 211 9.18 -44.32 -13.09
C GLU A 211 7.73 -44.40 -13.59
N ARG A 212 6.80 -45.00 -12.84
CA ARG A 212 5.35 -44.98 -13.17
C ARG A 212 4.73 -43.60 -12.92
N GLU A 213 5.19 -42.86 -11.92
CA GLU A 213 4.74 -41.48 -11.67
C GLU A 213 5.33 -40.50 -12.69
N TYR A 214 6.60 -40.66 -13.05
CA TYR A 214 7.25 -39.91 -14.14
C TYR A 214 6.59 -40.15 -15.50
N ASN A 215 6.10 -41.36 -15.77
CA ASN A 215 5.30 -41.66 -16.97
C ASN A 215 3.80 -41.27 -16.85
N ARG A 216 3.32 -40.92 -15.64
CA ARG A 216 1.99 -40.30 -15.41
C ARG A 216 2.02 -38.78 -15.49
N LEU A 217 3.16 -38.15 -15.24
CA LEU A 217 3.38 -36.73 -15.48
C LEU A 217 3.15 -36.45 -16.98
N PRO A 218 2.20 -35.56 -17.34
CA PRO A 218 1.90 -35.28 -18.74
C PRO A 218 3.13 -34.74 -19.47
N LYS A 219 3.32 -35.19 -20.72
CA LYS A 219 4.49 -34.80 -21.52
C LYS A 219 4.48 -33.30 -21.76
N GLN A 220 5.66 -32.69 -21.88
CA GLN A 220 5.77 -31.23 -21.89
C GLN A 220 4.89 -30.53 -22.96
N GLY A 221 4.69 -31.13 -24.14
CA GLY A 221 3.78 -30.59 -25.17
C GLY A 221 2.28 -30.68 -24.83
N GLU A 222 1.86 -31.60 -23.96
CA GLU A 222 0.49 -31.67 -23.42
C GLU A 222 0.30 -30.69 -22.26
N VAL A 223 1.35 -30.48 -21.45
CA VAL A 223 1.40 -29.40 -20.44
C VAL A 223 1.35 -28.04 -21.12
N GLU A 224 2.16 -27.81 -22.15
CA GLU A 224 2.15 -26.56 -22.93
C GLU A 224 0.81 -26.33 -23.64
N LYS A 225 0.15 -27.38 -24.15
CA LYS A 225 -1.23 -27.27 -24.64
C LYS A 225 -2.20 -26.87 -23.54
N LYS A 226 -2.23 -27.57 -22.40
CA LYS A 226 -3.12 -27.22 -21.28
C LYS A 226 -2.83 -25.85 -20.70
N ILE A 227 -1.56 -25.43 -20.63
CA ILE A 227 -1.17 -24.06 -20.25
C ILE A 227 -1.71 -23.06 -21.27
N LYS A 228 -1.65 -23.34 -22.57
CA LYS A 228 -2.15 -22.43 -23.60
C LYS A 228 -3.68 -22.37 -23.67
N GLU A 229 -4.35 -23.50 -23.44
CA GLU A 229 -5.80 -23.59 -23.28
C GLU A 229 -6.25 -22.85 -22.01
N LEU A 230 -5.55 -23.01 -20.88
CA LEU A 230 -5.79 -22.25 -19.64
C LEU A 230 -5.43 -20.77 -19.77
N GLN A 231 -4.41 -20.41 -20.56
CA GLN A 231 -4.10 -19.01 -20.86
C GLN A 231 -5.23 -18.38 -21.69
N ASN A 232 -5.71 -19.07 -22.73
CA ASN A 232 -6.85 -18.63 -23.51
C ASN A 232 -8.11 -18.48 -22.63
N THR A 233 -8.45 -19.45 -21.78
CA THR A 233 -9.62 -19.32 -20.89
C THR A 233 -9.40 -18.28 -19.80
N CYS A 234 -8.18 -18.06 -19.30
CA CYS A 234 -7.88 -16.92 -18.42
C CYS A 234 -7.96 -15.58 -19.16
N GLU A 235 -7.65 -15.50 -20.46
CA GLU A 235 -7.82 -14.29 -21.28
C GLU A 235 -9.28 -14.05 -21.67
N GLU A 236 -10.09 -15.11 -21.78
CA GLU A 236 -11.55 -15.04 -21.96
C GLU A 236 -12.23 -14.63 -20.66
N LEU A 237 -11.92 -15.27 -19.53
CA LEU A 237 -12.39 -14.87 -18.21
C LEU A 237 -11.91 -13.47 -17.81
N ARG A 238 -10.70 -13.02 -18.22
CA ARG A 238 -10.28 -11.62 -18.03
C ARG A 238 -11.10 -10.65 -18.88
N ARG A 239 -11.45 -11.02 -20.11
CA ARG A 239 -12.35 -10.21 -20.95
C ARG A 239 -13.76 -10.18 -20.37
N GLU A 240 -14.28 -11.31 -19.89
CA GLU A 240 -15.56 -11.34 -19.19
C GLU A 240 -15.52 -10.54 -17.90
N ILE A 241 -14.48 -10.66 -17.06
CA ILE A 241 -14.33 -9.86 -15.84
C ILE A 241 -14.29 -8.36 -16.15
N VAL A 242 -13.55 -7.92 -17.18
CA VAL A 242 -13.54 -6.52 -17.62
C VAL A 242 -14.93 -6.10 -18.13
N GLN A 243 -15.62 -6.96 -18.88
CA GLN A 243 -16.95 -6.67 -19.41
C GLN A 243 -18.01 -6.58 -18.28
N ARG A 244 -17.99 -7.52 -17.33
CA ARG A 244 -18.78 -7.52 -16.10
C ARG A 244 -18.45 -6.32 -15.22
N GLN A 245 -17.18 -5.90 -15.15
CA GLN A 245 -16.77 -4.67 -14.44
C GLN A 245 -17.32 -3.41 -15.14
N THR A 246 -17.37 -3.37 -16.48
CA THR A 246 -18.05 -2.28 -17.19
C THR A 246 -19.57 -2.33 -17.01
N GLU A 247 -20.19 -3.51 -17.03
CA GLU A 247 -21.63 -3.70 -16.78
C GLU A 247 -22.00 -3.30 -15.34
N VAL A 248 -21.20 -3.69 -14.34
CA VAL A 248 -21.37 -3.27 -12.95
C VAL A 248 -21.14 -1.76 -12.80
N LYS A 249 -20.15 -1.17 -13.50
CA LYS A 249 -19.98 0.30 -13.50
C LYS A 249 -21.19 1.01 -14.12
N THR A 250 -21.70 0.58 -15.26
CA THR A 250 -22.92 1.18 -15.84
C THR A 250 -24.13 0.96 -14.95
N LEU A 251 -24.32 -0.23 -14.38
CA LEU A 251 -25.44 -0.52 -13.48
C LEU A 251 -25.33 0.24 -12.14
N THR A 252 -24.12 0.61 -11.69
CA THR A 252 -23.94 1.48 -10.51
C THR A 252 -24.09 2.96 -10.86
N GLU A 253 -23.68 3.40 -12.07
CA GLU A 253 -24.00 4.74 -12.58
C GLU A 253 -25.52 4.93 -12.79
N ASP A 254 -26.22 3.91 -13.31
CA ASP A 254 -27.67 3.87 -13.48
C ASP A 254 -28.41 3.73 -12.13
N LEU A 255 -27.88 2.95 -11.18
CA LEU A 255 -28.40 2.86 -9.81
C LEU A 255 -28.23 4.20 -9.07
N GLU A 256 -27.08 4.86 -9.19
CA GLU A 256 -26.90 6.21 -8.62
C GLU A 256 -27.79 7.24 -9.33
N SER A 257 -27.97 7.15 -10.65
CA SER A 257 -28.85 8.06 -11.39
C SER A 257 -30.32 7.87 -10.99
N THR A 258 -30.78 6.61 -10.87
CA THR A 258 -32.14 6.30 -10.40
C THR A 258 -32.32 6.65 -8.93
N GLN A 259 -31.36 6.35 -8.05
CA GLN A 259 -31.40 6.79 -6.64
C GLN A 259 -31.42 8.32 -6.50
N ARG A 260 -30.68 9.06 -7.33
CA ARG A 260 -30.74 10.54 -7.35
C ARG A 260 -32.08 11.04 -7.88
N GLN A 261 -32.66 10.39 -8.89
CA GLN A 261 -33.99 10.72 -9.39
C GLN A 261 -35.04 10.43 -8.32
N THR A 262 -35.11 9.21 -7.78
CA THR A 262 -35.98 8.84 -6.66
C THR A 262 -35.75 9.72 -5.44
N ALA A 263 -34.53 10.17 -5.12
CA ALA A 263 -34.28 11.11 -4.02
C ALA A 263 -34.61 12.58 -4.35
N ASN A 264 -34.95 12.90 -5.60
CA ASN A 264 -35.57 14.17 -6.00
C ASN A 264 -37.09 14.01 -6.01
N ASP A 265 -37.61 12.95 -6.63
CA ASP A 265 -39.03 12.57 -6.66
C ASP A 265 -39.57 12.44 -5.23
N GLN A 266 -38.82 11.81 -4.32
CA GLN A 266 -39.13 11.70 -2.90
C GLN A 266 -39.17 13.07 -2.21
N LYS A 267 -38.30 14.02 -2.58
CA LYS A 267 -38.33 15.39 -2.05
C LYS A 267 -39.45 16.23 -2.65
N GLU A 268 -39.90 15.92 -3.86
CA GLU A 268 -41.05 16.58 -4.47
C GLU A 268 -42.37 15.98 -3.98
N PHE A 269 -42.41 14.68 -3.71
CA PHE A 269 -43.45 14.00 -2.96
C PHE A 269 -43.53 14.49 -1.50
N GLU A 270 -42.40 14.65 -0.80
CA GLU A 270 -42.36 15.24 0.55
C GLU A 270 -42.87 16.68 0.54
N LYS A 271 -42.48 17.52 -0.43
CA LYS A 271 -43.06 18.87 -0.59
C LYS A 271 -44.55 18.82 -0.90
N LEU A 272 -45.02 17.94 -1.80
CA LEU A 272 -46.45 17.79 -2.11
C LEU A 272 -47.22 17.28 -0.89
N ASN A 273 -46.64 16.40 -0.09
CA ASN A 273 -47.25 15.87 1.12
C ASN A 273 -47.26 16.93 2.23
N ASP A 274 -46.21 17.75 2.37
CA ASP A 274 -46.21 18.93 3.24
C ASP A 274 -47.23 19.99 2.79
N GLU A 275 -47.39 20.21 1.48
CA GLU A 275 -48.40 21.09 0.90
C GLU A 275 -49.82 20.55 1.18
N VAL A 276 -50.04 19.24 1.02
CA VAL A 276 -51.30 18.54 1.31
C VAL A 276 -51.61 18.49 2.81
N GLU A 277 -50.63 18.26 3.68
CA GLU A 277 -50.81 18.32 5.14
C GLU A 277 -50.99 19.77 5.61
N ARG A 278 -50.38 20.77 4.95
CA ARG A 278 -50.70 22.19 5.19
C ARG A 278 -52.16 22.48 4.82
N LEU A 279 -52.62 22.06 3.64
CA LEU A 279 -53.99 22.24 3.18
C LEU A 279 -55.00 21.49 4.07
N LYS A 280 -54.69 20.28 4.54
CA LYS A 280 -55.48 19.55 5.57
C LYS A 280 -55.49 20.30 6.89
N ALA A 281 -54.35 20.83 7.35
CA ALA A 281 -54.26 21.59 8.60
C ALA A 281 -55.00 22.94 8.52
N GLU A 282 -55.03 23.59 7.36
CA GLU A 282 -55.82 24.79 7.07
C GLU A 282 -57.32 24.44 7.07
N LEU A 283 -57.74 23.36 6.40
CA LEU A 283 -59.11 22.86 6.39
C LEU A 283 -59.62 22.51 7.81
N VAL A 284 -58.78 21.89 8.64
CA VAL A 284 -59.10 21.59 10.05
C VAL A 284 -59.13 22.87 10.90
N GLN A 285 -58.23 23.84 10.68
CA GLN A 285 -58.23 25.11 11.43
C GLN A 285 -59.52 25.92 11.23
N VAL A 286 -60.06 25.98 10.00
CA VAL A 286 -61.33 26.67 9.69
C VAL A 286 -62.49 26.16 10.58
N SER A 287 -62.47 24.89 10.99
CA SER A 287 -63.56 24.26 11.75
C SER A 287 -63.64 24.60 13.26
N THR A 288 -62.64 25.25 13.86
CA THR A 288 -62.52 25.37 15.34
C THR A 288 -62.34 26.79 15.90
N LEU A 289 -62.44 27.81 15.04
CA LEU A 289 -62.05 29.20 15.34
C LEU A 289 -62.61 29.83 16.64
N PRO A 290 -63.90 29.70 17.03
CA PRO A 290 -64.47 30.50 18.14
C PRO A 290 -63.88 30.24 19.53
N ALA A 291 -63.23 29.09 19.77
CA ALA A 291 -62.70 28.70 21.09
C ALA A 291 -61.17 28.79 21.19
N HIS A 292 -60.48 29.10 20.09
CA HIS A 292 -59.02 29.03 20.02
C HIS A 292 -58.36 30.38 20.39
N THR A 293 -58.93 31.51 20.01
CA THR A 293 -58.38 32.88 20.24
C THR A 293 -57.91 33.15 21.68
N ALA A 294 -58.65 32.69 22.69
CA ALA A 294 -58.25 32.81 24.10
C ALA A 294 -57.02 31.96 24.48
N LYS A 295 -56.82 30.81 23.82
CA LYS A 295 -55.62 29.95 23.98
C LYS A 295 -54.48 30.40 23.07
N GLU A 296 -54.76 31.03 21.93
CA GLU A 296 -53.75 31.51 20.98
C GLU A 296 -52.84 32.57 21.61
N SER A 297 -53.37 33.48 22.44
CA SER A 297 -52.55 34.44 23.21
C SER A 297 -51.50 33.73 24.09
N ASP A 298 -51.93 32.69 24.80
CA ASP A 298 -51.07 31.84 25.62
C ASP A 298 -50.09 31.02 24.77
N ARG A 299 -50.52 30.58 23.59
CA ARG A 299 -49.72 29.81 22.61
C ARG A 299 -48.68 30.69 21.92
N ILE A 300 -48.97 31.97 21.69
CA ILE A 300 -48.03 32.99 21.18
C ILE A 300 -47.03 33.36 22.27
N SER A 301 -47.45 33.48 23.53
CA SER A 301 -46.54 33.65 24.67
C SER A 301 -45.58 32.46 24.81
N ARG A 302 -46.09 31.22 24.66
CA ARG A 302 -45.27 30.00 24.64
C ARG A 302 -44.36 29.93 23.41
N LYS A 303 -44.85 30.18 22.20
CA LYS A 303 -44.04 30.25 20.96
C LYS A 303 -42.95 31.31 21.05
N LYS A 304 -43.22 32.48 21.65
CA LYS A 304 -42.22 33.51 21.96
C LYS A 304 -41.15 32.96 22.90
N ASN A 305 -41.56 32.27 23.97
CA ASN A 305 -40.62 31.67 24.93
C ASN A 305 -39.83 30.50 24.31
N GLU A 306 -40.41 29.70 23.41
CA GLU A 306 -39.70 28.70 22.61
C GLU A 306 -38.72 29.34 21.62
N VAL A 307 -39.08 30.46 20.98
CA VAL A 307 -38.19 31.18 20.06
C VAL A 307 -37.06 31.87 20.83
N THR A 308 -37.31 32.45 22.00
CA THR A 308 -36.22 32.96 22.85
C THR A 308 -35.36 31.83 23.41
N ALA A 309 -35.93 30.68 23.80
CA ALA A 309 -35.15 29.52 24.20
C ALA A 309 -34.33 28.94 23.04
N LYS A 310 -34.86 28.90 21.80
CA LYS A 310 -34.12 28.52 20.59
C LYS A 310 -33.03 29.52 20.24
N ILE A 311 -33.25 30.82 20.47
CA ILE A 311 -32.22 31.86 20.33
C ILE A 311 -31.14 31.71 21.42
N GLU A 312 -31.51 31.41 22.66
CA GLU A 312 -30.55 31.12 23.75
C GLU A 312 -29.74 29.85 23.44
N VAL A 313 -30.37 28.79 22.93
CA VAL A 313 -29.70 27.57 22.44
C VAL A 313 -28.76 27.87 21.28
N LEU A 314 -29.20 28.61 20.25
CA LEU A 314 -28.34 29.04 19.14
C LEU A 314 -27.20 29.97 19.59
N ILE A 315 -27.40 30.75 20.66
CA ILE A 315 -26.36 31.56 21.29
C ILE A 315 -25.36 30.68 22.05
N THR A 316 -25.80 29.62 22.74
CA THR A 316 -24.89 28.64 23.34
C THR A 316 -24.16 27.81 22.29
N GLU A 317 -24.84 27.32 21.25
CA GLU A 317 -24.20 26.62 20.12
C GLU A 317 -23.17 27.52 19.41
N TYR A 318 -23.48 28.80 19.21
CA TYR A 318 -22.52 29.77 18.68
C TYR A 318 -21.34 30.01 19.64
N GLN A 319 -21.57 30.06 20.95
CA GLN A 319 -20.49 30.16 21.94
C GLN A 319 -19.63 28.91 21.96
N ASP A 320 -20.21 27.72 21.93
CA ASP A 320 -19.53 26.42 21.88
C ASP A 320 -18.72 26.27 20.58
N LEU A 321 -19.26 26.69 19.44
CA LEU A 321 -18.53 26.74 18.17
C LEU A 321 -17.39 27.77 18.19
N VAL A 322 -17.55 28.89 18.90
CA VAL A 322 -16.48 29.88 19.11
C VAL A 322 -15.42 29.37 20.10
N GLU A 323 -15.79 28.60 21.12
CA GLU A 323 -14.88 27.92 22.05
C GLU A 323 -14.12 26.78 21.34
N MET A 324 -14.80 26.03 20.46
CA MET A 324 -14.21 25.01 19.59
C MET A 324 -13.26 25.63 18.57
N ALA A 325 -13.61 26.77 17.97
CA ALA A 325 -12.71 27.51 17.08
C ALA A 325 -11.47 28.03 17.82
N LYS A 326 -11.60 28.51 19.08
CA LYS A 326 -10.46 28.88 19.93
C LYS A 326 -9.60 27.66 20.26
N SER A 327 -10.20 26.51 20.63
CA SER A 327 -9.46 25.31 21.02
C SER A 327 -8.71 24.72 19.82
N LEU A 328 -9.34 24.66 18.64
CA LEU A 328 -8.70 24.31 17.38
C LEU A 328 -7.56 25.27 17.02
N GLU A 329 -7.71 26.59 17.23
CA GLU A 329 -6.62 27.55 17.01
C GLU A 329 -5.47 27.38 18.02
N THR A 330 -5.74 26.97 19.26
CA THR A 330 -4.67 26.61 20.21
C THR A 330 -3.98 25.29 19.86
N GLN A 331 -4.72 24.29 19.35
CA GLN A 331 -4.14 23.05 18.84
C GLN A 331 -3.31 23.30 17.58
N ARG A 332 -3.77 24.18 16.67
CA ARG A 332 -3.04 24.60 15.47
C ARG A 332 -1.70 25.23 15.85
N LYS A 333 -1.68 26.11 16.86
CA LYS A 333 -0.45 26.71 17.41
C LYS A 333 0.46 25.68 18.09
N ALA A 334 -0.08 24.77 18.89
CA ALA A 334 0.70 23.70 19.51
C ALA A 334 1.38 22.81 18.45
N LEU A 335 0.66 22.47 17.37
CA LEU A 335 1.21 21.73 16.23
C LEU A 335 2.24 22.55 15.43
N GLU A 336 2.09 23.88 15.33
CA GLU A 336 3.12 24.76 14.75
C GLU A 336 4.40 24.80 15.61
N GLU A 337 4.26 24.80 16.94
CA GLU A 337 5.38 24.75 17.89
C GLU A 337 6.06 23.37 17.94
N GLU A 338 5.31 22.28 17.95
CA GLU A 338 5.82 20.91 17.84
C GLU A 338 6.54 20.70 16.50
N LYS A 339 5.99 21.20 15.39
CA LYS A 339 6.64 21.16 14.09
C LYS A 339 7.94 21.98 14.08
N LEU A 340 7.95 23.17 14.67
CA LEU A 340 9.18 23.98 14.80
C LEU A 340 10.24 23.25 15.62
N PHE A 341 9.85 22.57 16.71
CA PHE A 341 10.74 21.75 17.52
C PHE A 341 11.29 20.56 16.73
N ALA A 342 10.45 19.84 15.99
CA ALA A 342 10.86 18.72 15.13
C ALA A 342 11.78 19.17 13.97
N ASP A 343 11.51 20.32 13.35
CA ASP A 343 12.40 20.93 12.34
C ASP A 343 13.78 21.25 12.94
N ILE A 344 13.83 21.74 14.19
CA ILE A 344 15.09 22.01 14.92
C ILE A 344 15.81 20.72 15.31
N GLU A 345 15.13 19.68 15.81
CA GLU A 345 15.75 18.39 16.11
C GLU A 345 16.31 17.73 14.84
N LEU A 346 15.57 17.79 13.73
CA LEU A 346 16.00 17.31 12.43
C LEU A 346 17.26 18.05 11.94
N GLU A 347 17.34 19.37 12.12
CA GLU A 347 18.54 20.14 11.77
C GLU A 347 19.76 19.77 12.64
N ASN A 348 19.53 19.50 13.93
CA ASN A 348 20.56 19.01 14.84
C ASN A 348 21.05 17.59 14.50
N GLU A 349 20.16 16.67 14.10
CA GLU A 349 20.55 15.33 13.66
C GLU A 349 21.26 15.35 12.30
N LYS A 350 20.86 16.21 11.35
CA LYS A 350 21.64 16.47 10.12
C LYS A 350 23.06 16.94 10.43
N ALA A 351 23.23 17.84 11.41
CA ALA A 351 24.54 18.33 11.82
C ALA A 351 25.41 17.20 12.42
N LYS A 352 24.84 16.39 13.32
CA LYS A 352 25.50 15.19 13.88
C LYS A 352 25.87 14.18 12.79
N LEU A 353 25.00 13.96 11.80
CA LEU A 353 25.27 13.08 10.67
C LEU A 353 26.46 13.58 9.84
N ASN A 354 26.49 14.87 9.50
CA ASN A 354 27.59 15.49 8.75
C ASN A 354 28.94 15.36 9.50
N ASP A 355 28.95 15.58 10.82
CA ASP A 355 30.17 15.38 11.63
C ASP A 355 30.56 13.90 11.80
N ASN A 356 29.61 12.97 11.80
CA ASN A 356 29.89 11.54 11.75
C ASN A 356 30.45 11.11 10.37
N GLU A 357 29.93 11.65 9.27
CA GLU A 357 30.44 11.44 7.91
C GLU A 357 31.88 11.98 7.75
N ARG A 358 32.15 13.17 8.31
CA ARG A 358 33.51 13.74 8.36
C ARG A 358 34.48 12.87 9.16
N GLN A 359 34.06 12.35 10.31
CA GLN A 359 34.86 11.42 11.11
C GLN A 359 35.11 10.10 10.37
N LEU A 360 34.09 9.54 9.71
CA LEU A 360 34.21 8.33 8.89
C LEU A 360 35.17 8.55 7.71
N ALA A 361 35.06 9.69 7.02
CA ALA A 361 35.98 10.06 5.93
C ALA A 361 37.43 10.28 6.41
N ALA A 362 37.64 10.77 7.64
CA ALA A 362 38.97 10.84 8.25
C ALA A 362 39.52 9.44 8.56
N LEU A 363 38.72 8.58 9.20
CA LEU A 363 39.09 7.20 9.53
C LEU A 363 39.36 6.34 8.30
N LEU A 364 38.68 6.59 7.17
CA LEU A 364 38.99 5.96 5.89
C LEU A 364 40.38 6.36 5.38
N ARG A 365 40.72 7.66 5.37
CA ARG A 365 42.06 8.13 4.98
C ARG A 365 43.15 7.58 5.91
N ASP A 366 42.90 7.52 7.21
CA ASP A 366 43.83 6.91 8.16
C ASP A 366 44.00 5.40 7.91
N SER A 367 42.94 4.69 7.52
CA SER A 367 43.01 3.29 7.10
C SER A 367 43.80 3.11 5.80
N GLU A 368 43.67 4.03 4.84
CA GLU A 368 44.44 4.04 3.59
C GLU A 368 45.92 4.30 3.85
N LEU A 369 46.26 5.32 4.65
CA LEU A 369 47.63 5.61 5.10
C LEU A 369 48.25 4.45 5.89
N LEU A 370 47.45 3.70 6.66
CA LEU A 370 47.92 2.49 7.35
C LEU A 370 48.19 1.33 6.38
N LYS A 371 47.39 1.15 5.32
CA LYS A 371 47.65 0.16 4.26
C LYS A 371 48.89 0.52 3.45
N GLU A 372 49.09 1.80 3.11
CA GLU A 372 50.32 2.26 2.46
C GLU A 372 51.56 1.97 3.33
N ARG A 373 51.48 2.26 4.63
CA ARG A 373 52.53 1.91 5.60
C ARG A 373 52.76 0.40 5.66
N GLU A 374 51.72 -0.42 5.71
CA GLU A 374 51.85 -1.88 5.67
C GLU A 374 52.56 -2.36 4.38
N ILE A 375 52.21 -1.80 3.22
CA ILE A 375 52.88 -2.11 1.94
C ILE A 375 54.37 -1.72 2.00
N THR A 376 54.72 -0.55 2.54
CA THR A 376 56.14 -0.18 2.70
C THR A 376 56.89 -1.12 3.66
N LEU A 377 56.28 -1.50 4.79
CA LEU A 377 56.88 -2.43 5.76
C LEU A 377 57.02 -3.85 5.21
N LEU A 378 56.11 -4.29 4.33
CA LEU A 378 56.25 -5.56 3.59
C LEU A 378 57.38 -5.49 2.56
N GLY A 379 57.58 -4.34 1.89
CA GLY A 379 58.73 -4.08 1.03
C GLY A 379 60.06 -4.12 1.81
N ASP A 380 60.14 -3.41 2.94
CA ASP A 380 61.31 -3.41 3.81
C ASP A 380 61.59 -4.81 4.39
N LYS A 381 60.56 -5.57 4.78
CA LYS A 381 60.71 -6.97 5.18
C LYS A 381 61.28 -7.82 4.05
N ALA A 382 60.81 -7.67 2.81
CA ALA A 382 61.35 -8.41 1.66
C ALA A 382 62.81 -8.04 1.39
N ASN A 383 63.17 -6.76 1.51
CA ASN A 383 64.57 -6.28 1.43
C ASN A 383 65.44 -6.87 2.54
N LEU A 384 64.94 -6.91 3.79
CA LEU A 384 65.63 -7.53 4.93
C LEU A 384 65.79 -9.05 4.77
N ASP A 385 64.79 -9.75 4.25
CA ASP A 385 64.87 -11.19 3.93
C ASP A 385 65.91 -11.47 2.82
N LEU A 386 65.99 -10.62 1.79
CA LEU A 386 67.02 -10.72 0.74
C LEU A 386 68.42 -10.45 1.31
N ASN A 387 68.58 -9.40 2.12
CA ASN A 387 69.84 -9.07 2.80
C ASN A 387 70.27 -10.18 3.77
N PHE A 388 69.33 -10.78 4.51
CA PHE A 388 69.61 -11.92 5.39
C PHE A 388 70.04 -13.15 4.60
N ARG A 389 69.41 -13.45 3.45
CA ARG A 389 69.83 -14.53 2.55
C ARG A 389 71.24 -14.28 1.97
N HIS A 390 71.56 -13.04 1.61
CA HIS A 390 72.92 -12.65 1.19
C HIS A 390 73.94 -12.91 2.32
N LEU A 391 73.70 -12.36 3.52
CA LEU A 391 74.54 -12.57 4.70
C LEU A 391 74.69 -14.06 5.08
N GLN A 392 73.64 -14.87 4.87
CA GLN A 392 73.69 -16.31 5.11
C GLN A 392 74.50 -17.05 4.04
N MET A 393 74.46 -16.63 2.78
CA MET A 393 75.30 -17.14 1.69
C MET A 393 76.77 -16.74 1.88
N GLU A 394 77.02 -15.50 2.30
CA GLU A 394 78.34 -14.98 2.61
C GLU A 394 78.94 -15.69 3.84
N LYS A 395 78.15 -15.93 4.90
CA LYS A 395 78.56 -16.76 6.03
C LYS A 395 78.94 -18.18 5.62
N LYS A 396 78.24 -18.80 4.66
CA LYS A 396 78.61 -20.12 4.11
C LYS A 396 79.94 -20.06 3.35
N THR A 397 80.11 -19.13 2.43
CA THR A 397 81.36 -19.00 1.65
C THR A 397 82.56 -18.65 2.52
N GLN A 398 82.40 -17.77 3.52
CA GLN A 398 83.45 -17.49 4.51
C GLN A 398 83.77 -18.72 5.38
N HIS A 399 82.78 -19.53 5.75
CA HIS A 399 83.01 -20.79 6.46
C HIS A 399 83.74 -21.82 5.59
N GLU A 400 83.45 -21.90 4.29
CA GLU A 400 84.21 -22.71 3.34
C GLU A 400 85.66 -22.22 3.19
N ILE A 401 85.88 -20.91 3.04
CA ILE A 401 87.22 -20.30 2.95
C ILE A 401 88.02 -20.61 4.21
N HIS A 402 87.42 -20.42 5.39
CA HIS A 402 88.03 -20.78 6.67
C HIS A 402 88.37 -22.28 6.73
N THR A 403 87.45 -23.16 6.31
CA THR A 403 87.67 -24.61 6.28
C THR A 403 88.80 -25.00 5.32
N ARG A 404 88.93 -24.34 4.16
CA ARG A 404 90.06 -24.50 3.23
C ARG A 404 91.37 -24.05 3.90
N LYS A 405 91.39 -22.87 4.54
CA LYS A 405 92.57 -22.33 5.25
C LYS A 405 93.01 -23.17 6.44
N VAL A 406 92.08 -23.78 7.19
CA VAL A 406 92.42 -24.76 8.25
C VAL A 406 93.08 -26.00 7.64
N ARG A 407 92.54 -26.55 6.55
CA ARG A 407 93.13 -27.71 5.84
C ARG A 407 94.52 -27.40 5.26
N GLU A 408 94.77 -26.17 4.80
CA GLU A 408 96.09 -25.69 4.38
C GLU A 408 97.04 -25.62 5.58
N LYS A 409 96.68 -24.89 6.64
CA LYS A 409 97.47 -24.80 7.88
C LYS A 409 97.80 -26.16 8.49
N ASP A 410 96.89 -27.14 8.40
CA ASP A 410 97.13 -28.52 8.87
C ASP A 410 97.95 -29.39 7.90
N ARG A 411 98.09 -29.01 6.61
CA ARG A 411 99.11 -29.57 5.70
C ARG A 411 100.48 -28.98 6.04
N ASP A 412 100.56 -27.67 6.16
CA ASP A 412 101.81 -26.94 6.44
C ASP A 412 102.39 -27.36 7.80
N MET A 413 101.54 -27.56 8.82
CA MET A 413 101.96 -28.06 10.12
C MET A 413 102.46 -29.53 10.08
N ARG A 414 101.97 -30.35 9.13
CA ARG A 414 102.52 -31.69 8.88
C ARG A 414 103.86 -31.62 8.15
N LEU A 415 104.02 -30.73 7.18
CA LEU A 415 105.30 -30.46 6.52
C LEU A 415 106.34 -29.94 7.51
N LEU A 416 105.97 -29.00 8.37
CA LEU A 416 106.83 -28.47 9.44
C LEU A 416 107.23 -29.55 10.46
N LYS A 417 106.31 -30.45 10.84
CA LYS A 417 106.65 -31.60 11.70
C LYS A 417 107.62 -32.56 11.01
N LYS A 418 107.46 -32.82 9.70
CA LYS A 418 108.40 -33.64 8.92
C LYS A 418 109.77 -32.99 8.84
N ALA A 419 109.84 -31.68 8.55
CA ALA A 419 111.07 -30.91 8.51
C ALA A 419 111.79 -30.87 9.87
N LYS A 420 111.06 -30.68 10.98
CA LYS A 420 111.62 -30.75 12.34
C LYS A 420 112.15 -32.14 12.70
N LEU A 421 111.51 -33.21 12.23
CA LEU A 421 112.02 -34.57 12.41
C LEU A 421 113.30 -34.82 11.58
N GLN A 422 113.33 -34.33 10.33
CA GLN A 422 114.53 -34.39 9.48
C GLN A 422 115.70 -33.57 10.07
N LEU A 423 115.41 -32.40 10.66
CA LEU A 423 116.40 -31.61 11.41
C LEU A 423 116.95 -32.40 12.60
N LYS A 424 116.09 -33.00 13.43
CA LYS A 424 116.53 -33.80 14.59
C LYS A 424 117.39 -35.00 14.18
N VAL A 425 117.05 -35.69 13.07
CA VAL A 425 117.89 -36.76 12.52
C VAL A 425 119.23 -36.23 11.99
N ALA A 426 119.27 -35.03 11.40
CA ALA A 426 120.53 -34.39 11.02
C ALA A 426 121.38 -33.96 12.23
N GLU A 427 120.77 -33.50 13.32
CA GLU A 427 121.43 -33.18 14.59
C GLU A 427 121.99 -34.44 15.27
N GLU A 428 121.24 -35.54 15.26
CA GLU A 428 121.68 -36.85 15.76
C GLU A 428 122.82 -37.42 14.92
N ASN A 429 122.75 -37.32 13.59
CA ASN A 429 123.85 -37.67 12.68
C ASN A 429 125.09 -36.80 12.91
N LEU A 430 124.93 -35.49 13.15
CA LEU A 430 126.03 -34.59 13.51
C LEU A 430 126.66 -34.98 14.86
N GLY A 431 125.85 -35.40 15.84
CA GLY A 431 126.33 -35.96 17.10
C GLY A 431 127.12 -37.27 16.91
N HIS A 432 126.65 -38.15 16.02
CA HIS A 432 127.35 -39.38 15.67
C HIS A 432 128.69 -39.11 14.98
N ILE A 433 128.73 -38.19 14.01
CA ILE A 433 129.96 -37.74 13.34
C ILE A 433 130.96 -37.13 14.33
N LYS A 434 130.49 -36.33 15.31
CA LYS A 434 131.35 -35.81 16.39
C LYS A 434 131.90 -36.94 17.26
N SER A 435 131.09 -37.93 17.64
CA SER A 435 131.57 -39.11 18.39
C SER A 435 132.59 -39.95 17.61
N ILE A 436 132.46 -40.04 16.28
CA ILE A 436 133.48 -40.66 15.42
C ILE A 436 134.75 -39.81 15.39
N HIS A 437 134.65 -38.49 15.26
CA HIS A 437 135.81 -37.58 15.29
C HIS A 437 136.57 -37.71 16.63
N ASP A 438 135.90 -37.75 17.77
CA ASP A 438 136.54 -37.91 19.07
C ASP A 438 137.19 -39.30 19.24
N LYS A 439 136.62 -40.36 18.65
CA LYS A 439 137.25 -41.70 18.61
C LYS A 439 138.48 -41.77 17.71
N VAL A 440 138.45 -41.12 16.55
CA VAL A 440 139.65 -41.01 15.68
C VAL A 440 140.73 -40.17 16.38
N LYS A 441 140.33 -39.10 17.07
CA LYS A 441 141.23 -38.23 17.84
C LYS A 441 141.87 -38.95 19.03
N SER A 442 141.16 -39.84 19.72
CA SER A 442 141.75 -40.67 20.79
C SER A 442 142.63 -41.81 20.24
N GLN A 443 142.32 -42.36 19.06
CA GLN A 443 143.17 -43.34 18.38
C GLN A 443 144.49 -42.74 17.88
N VAL A 444 144.49 -41.49 17.38
CA VAL A 444 145.72 -40.76 17.03
C VAL A 444 146.62 -40.50 18.25
N ASN A 445 146.03 -40.33 19.43
CA ASN A 445 146.77 -40.10 20.69
C ASN A 445 147.28 -41.39 21.37
N ALA A 446 147.07 -42.57 20.78
CA ALA A 446 147.37 -43.87 21.38
C ALA A 446 148.63 -44.57 20.80
N LEU A 447 149.50 -43.84 20.09
CA LEU A 447 150.79 -44.33 19.58
C LEU A 447 151.96 -43.55 20.22
N PRO A 448 152.77 -44.18 21.09
CA PRO A 448 153.91 -43.50 21.73
C PRO A 448 155.05 -43.21 20.74
N LYS A 449 155.68 -42.03 20.90
CA LYS A 449 157.03 -41.76 20.38
C LYS A 449 158.00 -41.57 21.54
N ASP A 450 158.51 -42.73 21.99
CA ASP A 450 159.86 -43.05 22.47
C ASP A 450 160.62 -42.13 23.46
N ASP A 451 161.52 -42.76 24.23
CA ASP A 451 162.23 -42.17 25.36
C ASP A 451 163.47 -41.36 24.93
N GLY A 452 163.28 -40.08 24.66
CA GLY A 452 164.34 -39.13 24.27
C GLY A 452 165.20 -38.64 25.44
N SER A 453 165.95 -39.52 26.10
CA SER A 453 166.69 -39.27 27.37
C SER A 453 167.93 -38.33 27.30
N LEU A 454 167.93 -37.34 26.41
CA LEU A 454 169.00 -36.33 26.24
C LEU A 454 169.03 -35.26 27.33
N LEU A 455 169.17 -35.67 28.60
CA LEU A 455 169.51 -34.76 29.71
C LEU A 455 170.76 -35.15 30.51
N LYS A 456 171.28 -36.38 30.37
CA LYS A 456 172.59 -36.78 30.95
C LYS A 456 173.78 -36.70 29.99
N LYS A 457 173.55 -36.36 28.72
CA LYS A 457 174.60 -35.78 27.84
C LYS A 457 175.13 -34.41 28.34
N ARG A 458 174.53 -33.87 29.42
CA ARG A 458 175.00 -32.70 30.17
C ARG A 458 175.91 -33.04 31.37
N GLU A 459 175.95 -34.30 31.82
CA GLU A 459 176.80 -34.72 32.94
C GLU A 459 178.17 -35.23 32.47
N GLU A 460 178.23 -35.94 31.34
CA GLU A 460 179.50 -36.47 30.79
C GLU A 460 180.41 -35.37 30.19
N LEU A 461 179.85 -34.21 29.82
CA LEU A 461 180.62 -33.03 29.40
C LEU A 461 181.07 -32.14 30.57
N LEU A 462 180.99 -32.64 31.81
CA LEU A 462 181.75 -32.09 32.94
C LEU A 462 182.63 -33.17 33.58
N LYS A 463 183.76 -33.40 32.89
CA LYS A 463 185.05 -33.89 33.39
C LYS A 463 185.35 -35.40 33.31
N GLU A 464 185.73 -35.83 32.12
CA GLU A 464 187.08 -36.42 31.97
C GLU A 464 188.17 -35.33 32.07
N VAL A 465 188.24 -34.66 33.23
CA VAL A 465 189.53 -34.19 33.77
C VAL A 465 190.18 -35.35 34.53
N GLU A 466 189.35 -36.25 35.08
CA GLU A 466 189.73 -37.52 35.69
C GLU A 466 188.93 -38.64 34.98
N GLN A 467 189.52 -39.43 34.07
CA GLN A 467 190.96 -39.58 33.81
C GLN A 467 191.34 -39.81 32.34
N ALA A 468 192.01 -38.80 31.77
CA ALA A 468 193.08 -39.00 30.78
C ALA A 468 194.32 -39.70 31.41
N LYS A 469 194.08 -40.80 32.12
CA LYS A 469 195.05 -41.65 32.82
C LYS A 469 194.67 -43.12 32.65
N ARG A 470 194.60 -43.51 31.36
CA ARG A 470 194.50 -44.89 30.80
C ARG A 470 193.05 -45.39 30.73
N ALA A 471 192.59 -45.99 29.63
CA ALA A 471 193.29 -46.55 28.45
C ALA A 471 194.36 -47.62 28.79
N LEU A 472 194.00 -48.56 29.67
CA LEU A 472 194.41 -49.97 29.74
C LEU A 472 193.59 -50.63 30.88
N ALA A 473 193.00 -51.82 30.77
CA ALA A 473 192.99 -52.80 29.68
C ALA A 473 191.62 -53.53 29.58
N GLN A 474 191.50 -54.45 28.63
CA GLN A 474 190.25 -55.11 28.20
C GLN A 474 189.85 -56.34 29.07
N GLN A 475 188.54 -56.54 29.25
CA GLN A 475 187.81 -57.82 29.00
C GLN A 475 188.01 -59.10 29.90
N ASN A 476 186.91 -59.51 30.59
CA ASN A 476 186.42 -60.88 30.93
C ASN A 476 187.15 -61.91 31.88
N SER A 477 186.53 -62.21 33.05
CA SER A 477 186.20 -63.55 33.71
C SER A 477 187.15 -64.47 34.58
N LEU A 478 186.70 -64.83 35.84
CA LEU A 478 186.94 -66.06 36.75
C LEU A 478 188.24 -66.17 37.66
N THR A 479 188.45 -66.93 38.79
CA THR A 479 187.69 -67.67 39.90
C THR A 479 188.62 -68.28 41.04
N ALA A 480 188.11 -68.76 42.23
CA ALA A 480 188.68 -69.71 43.29
C ALA A 480 189.35 -69.12 44.60
N VAL A 481 189.61 -69.75 45.81
CA VAL A 481 189.29 -71.05 46.55
C VAL A 481 189.42 -70.94 48.14
N GLU A 482 189.69 -71.98 48.99
CA GLU A 482 189.35 -72.11 50.46
C GLU A 482 190.43 -72.38 51.59
N HIS A 483 190.01 -72.20 52.88
CA HIS A 483 190.17 -73.03 54.13
C HIS A 483 191.32 -72.85 55.20
N VAL A 484 191.05 -73.36 56.44
CA VAL A 484 191.93 -73.75 57.62
C VAL A 484 191.54 -73.12 59.01
N LYS A 485 192.22 -73.46 60.14
CA LYS A 485 191.70 -73.69 61.52
C LYS A 485 192.82 -73.68 62.62
N LEU A 486 192.65 -74.11 63.90
CA LEU A 486 191.82 -73.68 65.08
C LEU A 486 191.99 -74.69 66.27
N GLU A 487 192.50 -74.28 67.45
CA GLU A 487 192.66 -75.06 68.72
C GLU A 487 192.93 -74.08 69.93
N ALA A 488 192.99 -74.37 71.26
CA ALA A 488 192.88 -75.54 72.19
C ALA A 488 192.51 -75.03 73.64
N SER A 489 192.24 -75.90 74.67
CA SER A 489 191.40 -75.47 75.85
C SER A 489 191.53 -76.12 77.27
N ALA A 490 192.61 -76.81 77.66
CA ALA A 490 192.53 -77.90 78.68
C ALA A 490 192.54 -77.59 80.22
N ALA A 491 192.33 -76.35 80.71
CA ALA A 491 192.48 -76.03 82.16
C ALA A 491 191.17 -75.85 82.96
N GLU A 492 190.01 -76.00 82.32
CA GLU A 492 188.72 -75.44 82.74
C GLU A 492 187.86 -76.40 83.62
N GLU A 493 188.20 -77.68 83.64
CA GLU A 493 187.29 -78.78 84.04
C GLU A 493 186.94 -78.80 85.53
N GLN A 494 187.83 -78.32 86.42
CA GLN A 494 187.67 -78.50 87.86
C GLN A 494 186.66 -77.52 88.53
N ASN A 495 186.32 -76.40 87.87
CA ASN A 495 185.33 -75.45 88.36
C ASN A 495 183.88 -75.94 88.14
N LEU A 496 183.64 -76.65 87.02
CA LEU A 496 182.30 -77.02 86.53
C LEU A 496 181.50 -77.94 87.48
N LEU A 497 182.17 -78.62 88.41
CA LEU A 497 181.52 -79.54 89.36
C LEU A 497 180.72 -78.82 90.46
N TYR A 498 181.07 -77.58 90.83
CA TYR A 498 180.27 -76.81 91.79
C TYR A 498 179.03 -76.19 91.12
N GLU A 499 179.17 -75.65 89.91
CA GLU A 499 178.05 -75.03 89.16
C GLU A 499 176.92 -76.02 88.85
N GLN A 500 177.25 -77.31 88.67
CA GLN A 500 176.27 -78.38 88.42
C GLN A 500 175.28 -78.59 89.59
N SER A 501 175.64 -78.20 90.82
CA SER A 501 174.72 -78.25 91.98
C SER A 501 173.53 -77.31 91.77
N ASP A 502 173.83 -76.03 91.58
CA ASP A 502 172.84 -74.97 91.81
C ASP A 502 171.86 -74.87 90.63
N LEU A 503 172.35 -75.14 89.42
CA LEU A 503 171.55 -75.24 88.19
C LEU A 503 170.42 -76.29 88.28
N ARG A 504 170.53 -77.31 89.14
CA ARG A 504 169.44 -78.29 89.33
C ARG A 504 168.23 -77.73 90.08
N ILE A 505 168.41 -76.72 90.93
CA ILE A 505 167.31 -76.10 91.68
C ILE A 505 166.51 -75.19 90.74
N GLU A 506 167.19 -74.35 89.97
CA GLU A 506 166.57 -73.38 89.05
C GLU A 506 165.70 -74.05 87.97
N VAL A 507 166.12 -75.21 87.44
CA VAL A 507 165.32 -76.00 86.47
C VAL A 507 163.95 -76.42 87.04
N VAL A 508 163.84 -76.71 88.34
CA VAL A 508 162.57 -77.10 88.97
C VAL A 508 161.62 -75.89 89.07
N GLU A 509 162.15 -74.72 89.43
CA GLU A 509 161.34 -73.48 89.53
C GLU A 509 160.85 -73.01 88.15
N LEU A 510 161.73 -73.04 87.14
CA LEU A 510 161.38 -72.72 85.75
C LEU A 510 160.29 -73.65 85.20
N THR A 511 160.36 -74.95 85.51
CA THR A 511 159.36 -75.94 85.10
C THR A 511 157.98 -75.63 85.70
N ARG A 512 157.92 -75.23 86.97
CA ARG A 512 156.68 -74.80 87.64
C ARG A 512 156.10 -73.51 87.03
N LEU A 513 156.95 -72.54 86.69
CA LEU A 513 156.54 -71.30 86.03
C LEU A 513 155.96 -71.56 84.63
N ALA A 514 156.56 -72.47 83.87
CA ALA A 514 156.08 -72.85 82.54
C ALA A 514 154.66 -73.45 82.58
N ALA A 515 154.35 -74.29 83.57
CA ALA A 515 153.02 -74.88 83.76
C ALA A 515 151.94 -73.80 84.01
N ILE A 516 152.19 -72.88 84.95
CA ILE A 516 151.26 -71.77 85.25
C ILE A 516 150.98 -70.90 84.01
N LYS A 517 152.00 -70.67 83.17
CA LYS A 517 151.86 -69.93 81.90
C LYS A 517 151.25 -70.75 80.76
N ALA A 518 151.10 -72.07 80.89
CA ALA A 518 150.26 -72.87 80.02
C ALA A 518 148.78 -72.70 80.40
N ASP A 519 148.44 -72.86 81.69
CA ASP A 519 147.06 -72.72 82.19
C ASP A 519 146.48 -71.32 81.93
N GLU A 520 147.25 -70.25 82.19
CA GLU A 520 146.84 -68.87 81.86
C GLU A 520 146.49 -68.70 80.38
N ARG A 521 147.25 -69.35 79.49
CA ARG A 521 147.07 -69.26 78.03
C ARG A 521 145.80 -69.99 77.60
N GLU A 522 145.57 -71.19 78.12
CA GLU A 522 144.39 -71.98 77.79
C GLU A 522 143.10 -71.38 78.39
N GLN A 523 143.18 -70.79 79.59
CA GLN A 523 142.08 -70.04 80.19
C GLN A 523 141.68 -68.84 79.32
N LYS A 524 142.65 -68.04 78.86
CA LYS A 524 142.39 -66.90 77.96
C LYS A 524 141.89 -67.35 76.58
N ALA A 525 142.34 -68.49 76.05
CA ALA A 525 141.80 -69.05 74.81
C ALA A 525 140.32 -69.44 74.96
N ARG A 526 139.93 -70.08 76.07
CA ARG A 526 138.52 -70.39 76.38
C ARG A 526 137.66 -69.12 76.50
N ASP A 527 138.14 -68.10 77.18
CA ASP A 527 137.40 -66.85 77.35
C ASP A 527 137.31 -66.02 76.06
N PHE A 528 138.33 -66.08 75.18
CA PHE A 528 138.25 -65.54 73.83
C PHE A 528 137.14 -66.21 73.01
N MET A 529 137.11 -67.56 72.94
CA MET A 529 136.04 -68.28 72.22
C MET A 529 134.65 -67.96 72.77
N ARG A 530 134.49 -67.85 74.10
CA ARG A 530 133.23 -67.44 74.74
C ARG A 530 132.80 -66.02 74.33
N ALA A 531 133.74 -65.08 74.22
CA ALA A 531 133.47 -63.72 73.77
C ALA A 531 133.13 -63.69 72.27
N GLU A 532 133.85 -64.43 71.44
CA GLU A 532 133.65 -64.55 70.00
C GLU A 532 132.28 -65.16 69.65
N MET A 533 131.86 -66.23 70.34
CA MET A 533 130.52 -66.81 70.16
C MET A 533 129.40 -65.84 70.59
N LYS A 534 129.62 -65.04 71.64
CA LYS A 534 128.67 -63.98 72.05
C LYS A 534 128.58 -62.87 71.02
N TYR A 535 129.72 -62.44 70.45
CA TYR A 535 129.78 -61.45 69.39
C TYR A 535 129.04 -61.91 68.13
N HIS A 536 129.28 -63.14 67.67
CA HIS A 536 128.61 -63.68 66.48
C HIS A 536 127.08 -63.73 66.66
N ARG A 537 126.58 -64.22 67.81
CA ARG A 537 125.14 -64.19 68.13
C ARG A 537 124.58 -62.77 68.13
N ALA A 538 125.27 -61.81 68.75
CA ALA A 538 124.85 -60.41 68.77
C ALA A 538 124.82 -59.77 67.36
N VAL A 539 125.70 -60.18 66.45
CA VAL A 539 125.70 -59.76 65.04
C VAL A 539 124.53 -60.39 64.26
N GLU A 540 124.20 -61.66 64.53
CA GLU A 540 123.03 -62.33 63.96
C GLU A 540 121.71 -61.70 64.46
N ASP A 541 121.59 -61.43 65.75
CA ASP A 541 120.46 -60.71 66.35
C ASP A 541 120.35 -59.29 65.76
N LEU A 542 121.46 -58.57 65.60
CA LEU A 542 121.47 -57.26 64.94
C LEU A 542 120.97 -57.37 63.48
N LYS A 543 121.32 -58.45 62.77
CA LYS A 543 120.89 -58.69 61.38
C LYS A 543 119.39 -59.02 61.30
N THR A 544 118.87 -59.88 62.18
CA THR A 544 117.42 -60.18 62.22
C THR A 544 116.60 -58.95 62.64
N LYS A 545 117.08 -58.15 63.60
CA LYS A 545 116.43 -56.89 64.00
C LYS A 545 116.44 -55.84 62.90
N LYS A 546 117.53 -55.71 62.13
CA LYS A 546 117.58 -54.84 60.95
C LYS A 546 116.59 -55.26 59.86
N LEU A 547 116.41 -56.56 59.62
CA LEU A 547 115.38 -57.08 58.70
C LEU A 547 113.96 -56.77 59.21
N GLN A 548 113.68 -57.03 60.50
CA GLN A 548 112.39 -56.69 61.11
C GLN A 548 112.07 -55.19 60.98
N ILE A 549 113.04 -54.31 61.24
CA ILE A 549 112.88 -52.85 61.07
C ILE A 549 112.57 -52.50 59.61
N HIS A 550 113.25 -53.10 58.63
CA HIS A 550 112.99 -52.85 57.21
C HIS A 550 111.58 -53.30 56.78
N ASP A 551 111.11 -54.45 57.24
CA ASP A 551 109.76 -54.94 56.93
C ASP A 551 108.67 -54.12 57.62
N HIS A 552 108.91 -53.62 58.84
CA HIS A 552 108.01 -52.66 59.48
C HIS A 552 107.99 -51.31 58.75
N GLN A 553 109.13 -50.83 58.23
CA GLN A 553 109.20 -49.62 57.41
C GLN A 553 108.43 -49.78 56.08
N LYS A 554 108.55 -50.93 55.40
CA LYS A 554 107.76 -51.25 54.20
C LYS A 554 106.25 -51.24 54.51
N LYS A 555 105.82 -51.95 55.55
CA LYS A 555 104.41 -51.99 55.99
C LYS A 555 103.87 -50.60 56.37
N PHE A 556 104.70 -49.75 56.97
CA PHE A 556 104.34 -48.35 57.25
C PHE A 556 104.20 -47.51 55.98
N GLN A 557 105.10 -47.66 55.01
CA GLN A 557 105.00 -46.99 53.71
C GLN A 557 103.77 -47.44 52.92
N GLU A 558 103.49 -48.75 52.87
CA GLU A 558 102.26 -49.30 52.28
C GLU A 558 101.00 -48.76 52.96
N MET A 559 100.98 -48.68 54.30
CA MET A 559 99.84 -48.13 55.04
C MET A 559 99.67 -46.63 54.77
N GLN A 560 100.76 -45.85 54.66
CA GLN A 560 100.70 -44.45 54.26
C GLN A 560 100.20 -44.26 52.82
N LEU A 561 100.56 -45.15 51.89
CA LEU A 561 100.04 -45.12 50.52
C LEU A 561 98.54 -45.41 50.51
N LYS A 562 98.10 -46.50 51.13
CA LYS A 562 96.68 -46.86 51.30
C LYS A 562 95.87 -45.74 51.95
N LEU A 563 96.40 -45.09 53.00
CA LEU A 563 95.72 -43.98 53.67
C LEU A 563 95.63 -42.72 52.79
N LYS A 564 96.64 -42.44 51.95
CA LYS A 564 96.57 -41.38 50.92
C LYS A 564 95.60 -41.73 49.79
N GLU A 565 95.45 -43.00 49.44
CA GLU A 565 94.48 -43.49 48.45
C GLU A 565 93.04 -43.38 48.99
N PHE A 566 92.79 -43.78 50.24
CA PHE A 566 91.51 -43.58 50.91
C PHE A 566 91.16 -42.10 51.09
N ALA A 567 92.11 -41.23 51.40
CA ALA A 567 91.88 -39.78 51.45
C ALA A 567 91.43 -39.23 50.09
N LYS A 568 92.15 -39.57 49.00
CA LYS A 568 91.75 -39.21 47.63
C LYS A 568 90.37 -39.75 47.24
N LEU A 569 90.05 -40.99 47.63
CA LEU A 569 88.76 -41.61 47.36
C LEU A 569 87.63 -40.91 48.14
N TYR A 570 87.87 -40.55 49.41
CA TYR A 570 86.94 -39.77 50.21
C TYR A 570 86.69 -38.38 49.60
N ASP A 571 87.75 -37.67 49.19
CA ASP A 571 87.60 -36.37 48.52
C ASP A 571 86.87 -36.50 47.18
N LEU A 572 87.13 -37.55 46.38
CA LEU A 572 86.36 -37.84 45.18
C LEU A 572 84.87 -38.05 45.49
N ILE A 573 84.54 -38.94 46.43
CA ILE A 573 83.16 -39.19 46.88
C ILE A 573 82.50 -37.92 47.43
N LYS A 574 83.24 -37.06 48.13
CA LYS A 574 82.77 -35.77 48.63
C LYS A 574 82.50 -34.77 47.51
N THR A 575 83.34 -34.72 46.47
CA THR A 575 83.10 -33.87 45.29
C THR A 575 81.91 -34.37 44.47
N GLU A 576 81.78 -35.68 44.25
CA GLU A 576 80.62 -36.26 43.55
C GLU A 576 79.33 -36.12 44.37
N ARG A 577 79.37 -36.28 45.71
CA ARG A 577 78.24 -35.95 46.59
C ARG A 577 77.82 -34.48 46.42
N ASN A 578 78.76 -33.54 46.50
CA ASN A 578 78.45 -32.12 46.36
C ASN A 578 77.91 -31.79 44.97
N LYS A 579 78.45 -32.40 43.91
CA LYS A 579 77.95 -32.31 42.54
C LYS A 579 76.53 -32.87 42.40
N CYS A 580 76.22 -34.02 42.99
CA CYS A 580 74.86 -34.56 43.05
C CYS A 580 73.90 -33.67 43.83
N VAL A 581 74.31 -33.10 44.97
CA VAL A 581 73.51 -32.12 45.73
C VAL A 581 73.23 -30.87 44.90
N ASN A 582 74.25 -30.33 44.23
CA ASN A 582 74.09 -29.16 43.35
C ASN A 582 73.17 -29.47 42.15
N LEU A 583 73.27 -30.67 41.56
CA LEU A 583 72.37 -31.13 40.49
C LEU A 583 70.94 -31.29 40.98
N ILE A 584 70.73 -31.87 42.18
CA ILE A 584 69.41 -31.98 42.82
C ILE A 584 68.84 -30.58 43.08
N GLN A 585 69.60 -29.66 43.66
CA GLN A 585 69.16 -28.28 43.92
C GLN A 585 68.84 -27.52 42.62
N THR A 586 69.67 -27.66 41.59
CA THR A 586 69.41 -27.08 40.26
C THR A 586 68.15 -27.68 39.63
N SER A 587 67.90 -28.97 39.84
CA SER A 587 66.71 -29.66 39.33
C SER A 587 65.44 -29.27 40.08
N THR A 588 65.49 -29.14 41.42
CA THR A 588 64.32 -28.73 42.22
C THR A 588 64.00 -27.25 42.04
N GLN A 589 65.01 -26.40 41.86
CA GLN A 589 64.82 -25.00 41.45
C GLN A 589 64.14 -24.92 40.07
N LYS A 590 64.69 -25.59 39.04
CA LYS A 590 64.05 -25.63 37.71
C LYS A 590 62.64 -26.21 37.74
N ALA A 591 62.39 -27.21 38.59
CA ALA A 591 61.05 -27.75 38.79
C ALA A 591 60.12 -26.78 39.53
N ALA A 592 60.62 -25.82 40.31
CA ALA A 592 59.82 -24.73 40.88
C ALA A 592 59.54 -23.65 39.83
N GLU A 593 60.56 -23.16 39.12
CA GLU A 593 60.45 -22.20 38.00
C GLU A 593 59.45 -22.69 36.93
N MET A 594 59.51 -23.97 36.57
CA MET A 594 58.56 -24.57 35.63
C MET A 594 57.13 -24.69 36.19
N ARG A 595 56.96 -24.87 37.50
CA ARG A 595 55.61 -24.87 38.14
C ARG A 595 55.02 -23.47 38.19
N GLU A 596 55.82 -22.43 38.43
CA GLU A 596 55.37 -21.04 38.33
C GLU A 596 55.03 -20.68 36.88
N LYS A 597 55.87 -21.08 35.91
CA LYS A 597 55.57 -20.90 34.49
C LYS A 597 54.27 -21.60 34.06
N ILE A 598 53.99 -22.81 34.58
CA ILE A 598 52.72 -23.50 34.33
C ILE A 598 51.55 -22.72 34.92
N LYS A 599 51.66 -22.17 36.15
CA LYS A 599 50.62 -21.31 36.74
C LYS A 599 50.37 -20.03 35.93
N ILE A 600 51.43 -19.37 35.45
CA ILE A 600 51.32 -18.17 34.61
C ILE A 600 50.59 -18.52 33.32
N LEU A 601 50.98 -19.60 32.64
CA LEU A 601 50.30 -20.08 31.42
C LEU A 601 48.84 -20.51 31.68
N GLN A 602 48.53 -21.07 32.85
CA GLN A 602 47.14 -21.38 33.24
C GLN A 602 46.30 -20.11 33.39
N ASN A 603 46.84 -19.08 34.06
CA ASN A 603 46.18 -17.79 34.19
C ASN A 603 46.01 -17.09 32.82
N GLU A 604 47.02 -17.15 31.95
CA GLU A 604 46.92 -16.64 30.57
C GLU A 604 45.84 -17.36 29.77
N ILE A 605 45.74 -18.70 29.88
CA ILE A 605 44.67 -19.48 29.25
C ILE A 605 43.29 -19.08 29.78
N GLU A 606 43.15 -18.80 31.08
CA GLU A 606 41.89 -18.37 31.69
C GLU A 606 41.49 -16.94 31.29
N ILE A 607 42.45 -16.02 31.19
CA ILE A 607 42.26 -14.66 30.63
C ILE A 607 41.85 -14.75 29.16
N ILE A 608 42.50 -15.61 28.36
CA ILE A 608 42.15 -15.81 26.95
C ILE A 608 40.75 -16.45 26.80
N ARG A 609 40.39 -17.42 27.65
CA ARG A 609 39.05 -18.04 27.66
C ARG A 609 37.95 -17.03 28.01
N THR A 610 38.15 -16.23 29.07
CA THR A 610 37.17 -15.22 29.47
C THR A 610 37.05 -14.10 28.42
N ALA A 611 38.16 -13.68 27.82
CA ALA A 611 38.15 -12.76 26.68
C ALA A 611 37.42 -13.35 25.45
N ALA A 612 37.64 -14.63 25.12
CA ALA A 612 36.95 -15.33 24.02
C ALA A 612 35.43 -15.38 24.26
N VAL A 613 34.99 -15.87 25.44
CA VAL A 613 33.56 -15.90 25.82
C VAL A 613 32.92 -14.51 25.77
N GLN A 614 33.65 -13.46 26.16
CA GLN A 614 33.13 -12.08 26.05
C GLN A 614 33.08 -11.57 24.60
N LYS A 615 34.02 -11.98 23.73
CA LYS A 615 33.96 -11.72 22.28
C LYS A 615 32.81 -12.47 21.62
N ASP A 616 32.53 -13.71 22.00
CA ASP A 616 31.40 -14.49 21.49
C ASP A 616 30.06 -13.89 21.91
N LYS A 617 29.90 -13.50 23.19
CA LYS A 617 28.72 -12.76 23.66
C LYS A 617 28.51 -11.45 22.88
N ASN A 618 29.59 -10.71 22.63
CA ASN A 618 29.53 -9.49 21.82
C ASN A 618 29.16 -9.79 20.36
N LEU A 619 29.72 -10.84 19.75
CA LEU A 619 29.40 -11.28 18.39
C LEU A 619 27.93 -11.72 18.27
N GLN A 620 27.42 -12.49 19.24
CA GLN A 620 26.02 -12.89 19.30
C GLN A 620 25.09 -11.67 19.42
N LYS A 621 25.44 -10.68 20.27
CA LYS A 621 24.70 -9.42 20.37
C LYS A 621 24.69 -8.62 19.06
N GLN A 622 25.79 -8.62 18.30
CA GLN A 622 25.83 -7.98 16.98
C GLN A 622 25.08 -8.78 15.91
N ARG A 623 25.10 -10.12 15.94
CA ARG A 623 24.28 -10.98 15.06
C ARG A 623 22.78 -10.73 15.29
N LEU A 624 22.34 -10.63 16.54
CA LEU A 624 20.95 -10.28 16.87
C LEU A 624 20.59 -8.86 16.39
N LYS A 625 21.45 -7.86 16.61
CA LYS A 625 21.25 -6.51 16.05
C LYS A 625 21.14 -6.52 14.52
N HIS A 626 21.99 -7.30 13.83
CA HIS A 626 21.97 -7.41 12.37
C HIS A 626 20.69 -8.11 11.87
N MET A 627 20.24 -9.18 12.54
CA MET A 627 18.97 -9.83 12.23
C MET A 627 17.78 -8.88 12.41
N ASN A 628 17.72 -8.15 13.53
CA ASN A 628 16.67 -7.15 13.75
C ASN A 628 16.72 -6.03 12.71
N ALA A 629 17.91 -5.60 12.27
CA ALA A 629 18.06 -4.61 11.20
C ALA A 629 17.63 -5.15 9.82
N ILE A 630 17.81 -6.45 9.54
CA ILE A 630 17.25 -7.10 8.35
C ILE A 630 15.72 -7.11 8.40
N VAL A 631 15.13 -7.56 9.52
CA VAL A 631 13.66 -7.59 9.69
C VAL A 631 13.06 -6.19 9.57
N MET A 632 13.66 -5.17 10.20
CA MET A 632 13.22 -3.77 10.08
C MET A 632 13.41 -3.20 8.66
N ARG A 633 14.48 -3.56 7.96
CA ARG A 633 14.67 -3.17 6.55
C ARG A 633 13.59 -3.77 5.66
N ASP A 634 13.23 -5.03 5.88
CA ASP A 634 12.29 -5.74 5.01
C ASP A 634 10.83 -5.41 5.34
N SER A 635 10.50 -5.10 6.60
CA SER A 635 9.20 -4.49 6.93
C SER A 635 9.05 -3.10 6.33
N LEU A 636 10.07 -2.24 6.41
CA LEU A 636 10.08 -0.92 5.76
C LEU A 636 10.01 -1.01 4.23
N ARG A 637 10.62 -2.03 3.62
CA ARG A 637 10.49 -2.29 2.17
C ARG A 637 9.09 -2.73 1.78
N ASN A 638 8.48 -3.62 2.55
CA ASN A 638 7.10 -4.03 2.32
C ASN A 638 6.14 -2.85 2.46
N GLU A 639 6.35 -1.98 3.46
CA GLU A 639 5.53 -0.78 3.63
C GLU A 639 5.75 0.22 2.50
N MET A 640 7.00 0.52 2.11
CA MET A 640 7.28 1.32 0.91
C MET A 640 6.62 0.76 -0.36
N SER A 641 6.57 -0.58 -0.51
CA SER A 641 5.89 -1.22 -1.65
C SER A 641 4.38 -1.01 -1.63
N LYS A 642 3.72 -1.09 -0.45
CA LYS A 642 2.29 -0.77 -0.33
C LYS A 642 2.01 0.69 -0.63
N GLN A 643 2.82 1.60 -0.09
CA GLN A 643 2.67 3.04 -0.31
C GLN A 643 2.87 3.40 -1.80
N GLN A 644 3.75 2.69 -2.51
CA GLN A 644 3.88 2.80 -3.97
C GLN A 644 2.66 2.25 -4.73
N GLN A 645 2.07 1.12 -4.30
CA GLN A 645 0.83 0.60 -4.90
C GLN A 645 -0.34 1.58 -4.72
N LEU A 646 -0.57 2.04 -3.49
CA LEU A 646 -1.58 3.05 -3.17
C LEU A 646 -1.36 4.37 -3.93
N GLN A 647 -0.10 4.78 -4.13
CA GLN A 647 0.23 5.97 -4.92
C GLN A 647 -0.13 5.81 -6.40
N GLU A 648 0.07 4.61 -6.98
CA GLU A 648 -0.27 4.34 -8.38
C GLU A 648 -1.79 4.16 -8.56
N GLU A 649 -2.49 3.49 -7.63
CA GLU A 649 -3.96 3.43 -7.57
C GLU A 649 -4.59 4.85 -7.49
N MET A 650 -4.08 5.71 -6.60
CA MET A 650 -4.52 7.11 -6.47
C MET A 650 -4.12 7.99 -7.66
N ARG A 651 -3.20 7.52 -8.51
CA ARG A 651 -2.85 8.15 -9.79
C ARG A 651 -3.76 7.69 -10.92
N GLU A 652 -4.09 6.40 -10.99
CA GLU A 652 -5.06 5.84 -11.93
C GLU A 652 -6.45 6.43 -11.69
N ASN A 653 -6.92 6.48 -10.44
CA ASN A 653 -8.18 7.15 -10.06
C ASN A 653 -8.21 8.62 -10.51
N ARG A 654 -7.09 9.34 -10.35
CA ARG A 654 -6.97 10.74 -10.81
C ARG A 654 -6.98 10.87 -12.32
N GLU A 655 -6.45 9.89 -13.05
CA GLU A 655 -6.50 9.89 -14.52
C GLU A 655 -7.89 9.51 -15.03
N GLN A 656 -8.61 8.58 -14.38
CA GLN A 656 -10.02 8.28 -14.66
C GLN A 656 -10.89 9.53 -14.46
N GLN A 657 -10.73 10.22 -13.32
CA GLN A 657 -11.43 11.49 -13.04
C GLN A 657 -11.13 12.60 -14.06
N LYS A 658 -9.91 12.66 -14.63
CA LYS A 658 -9.64 13.59 -15.75
C LYS A 658 -10.39 13.21 -17.03
N MET A 659 -10.51 11.92 -17.35
CA MET A 659 -11.27 11.46 -18.51
C MET A 659 -12.77 11.73 -18.32
N GLU A 660 -13.30 11.54 -17.11
CA GLU A 660 -14.67 11.90 -16.74
C GLU A 660 -14.90 13.42 -16.84
N MET A 661 -14.00 14.25 -16.30
CA MET A 661 -14.05 15.70 -16.49
C MET A 661 -13.99 16.10 -17.98
N ALA A 662 -13.20 15.41 -18.80
CA ALA A 662 -13.17 15.66 -20.25
C ALA A 662 -14.49 15.26 -20.94
N LYS A 663 -15.09 14.12 -20.57
CA LYS A 663 -16.42 13.66 -21.03
C LYS A 663 -17.52 14.66 -20.64
N LEU A 664 -17.52 15.12 -19.38
CA LEU A 664 -18.47 16.12 -18.86
C LEU A 664 -18.32 17.46 -19.58
N ASN A 665 -17.09 17.98 -19.72
CA ASN A 665 -16.84 19.22 -20.48
C ASN A 665 -17.27 19.10 -21.95
N LEU A 666 -17.10 17.93 -22.59
CA LEU A 666 -17.60 17.71 -23.95
C LEU A 666 -19.13 17.77 -24.03
N MET A 667 -19.85 17.18 -23.05
CA MET A 667 -21.30 17.25 -22.98
C MET A 667 -21.80 18.68 -22.66
N ILE A 668 -21.11 19.42 -21.80
CA ILE A 668 -21.41 20.84 -21.52
C ILE A 668 -21.28 21.67 -22.80
N ASN A 669 -20.15 21.54 -23.53
CA ASN A 669 -19.94 22.24 -24.81
C ASN A 669 -21.03 21.90 -25.85
N GLN A 670 -21.49 20.65 -25.90
CA GLN A 670 -22.59 20.23 -26.78
C GLN A 670 -23.94 20.82 -26.34
N GLY A 671 -24.21 20.87 -25.03
CA GLY A 671 -25.40 21.52 -24.47
C GLY A 671 -25.43 23.03 -24.72
N GLU A 672 -24.29 23.72 -24.57
CA GLU A 672 -24.14 25.14 -24.93
C GLU A 672 -24.36 25.37 -26.43
N GLU A 673 -23.80 24.53 -27.30
CA GLU A 673 -24.02 24.63 -28.75
C GLU A 673 -25.50 24.42 -29.12
N GLN A 674 -26.20 23.49 -28.46
CA GLN A 674 -27.64 23.30 -28.62
C GLN A 674 -28.45 24.49 -28.08
N MET A 675 -28.08 25.07 -26.93
CA MET A 675 -28.72 26.28 -26.41
C MET A 675 -28.54 27.46 -27.38
N VAL A 676 -27.35 27.64 -27.97
CA VAL A 676 -27.11 28.69 -28.97
C VAL A 676 -27.95 28.47 -30.23
N LYS A 677 -28.04 27.22 -30.72
CA LYS A 677 -28.92 26.85 -31.84
C LYS A 677 -30.40 27.12 -31.52
N LEU A 678 -30.86 26.84 -30.30
CA LEU A 678 -32.23 27.09 -29.86
C LEU A 678 -32.54 28.59 -29.73
N ARG A 679 -31.63 29.38 -29.12
CA ARG A 679 -31.73 30.85 -29.04
C ARG A 679 -31.86 31.47 -30.43
N LYS A 680 -31.05 31.04 -31.39
CA LYS A 680 -31.12 31.53 -32.78
C LYS A 680 -32.46 31.22 -33.46
N ARG A 681 -33.00 30.01 -33.29
CA ARG A 681 -34.34 29.65 -33.80
C ARG A 681 -35.44 30.49 -33.15
N TYR A 682 -35.32 30.81 -31.87
CA TYR A 682 -36.24 31.70 -31.16
C TYR A 682 -36.16 33.14 -31.70
N GLU A 683 -34.96 33.65 -31.95
CA GLU A 683 -34.72 34.98 -32.54
C GLU A 683 -35.31 35.06 -33.97
N GLU A 684 -35.08 34.03 -34.80
CA GLU A 684 -35.67 33.88 -36.14
C GLU A 684 -37.22 33.85 -36.08
N ASN A 685 -37.82 33.10 -35.13
CA ASN A 685 -39.27 33.03 -34.94
C ASN A 685 -39.87 34.35 -34.42
N VAL A 686 -39.20 35.04 -33.49
CA VAL A 686 -39.62 36.37 -33.01
C VAL A 686 -39.54 37.39 -34.14
N GLN A 687 -38.51 37.34 -34.99
CA GLN A 687 -38.41 38.18 -36.17
C GLN A 687 -39.56 37.88 -37.16
N HIS A 688 -39.88 36.62 -37.43
CA HIS A 688 -41.03 36.25 -38.26
C HIS A 688 -42.38 36.70 -37.67
N ARG A 689 -42.56 36.63 -36.34
CA ARG A 689 -43.74 37.19 -35.64
C ARG A 689 -43.83 38.70 -35.86
N ASN A 690 -42.73 39.42 -35.68
CA ASN A 690 -42.67 40.87 -35.81
C ASN A 690 -42.88 41.31 -37.28
N ASP A 691 -42.28 40.64 -38.26
CA ASP A 691 -42.53 40.84 -39.70
C ASP A 691 -44.01 40.62 -40.07
N ARG A 692 -44.66 39.65 -39.43
CA ARG A 692 -46.09 39.37 -39.63
C ARG A 692 -46.96 40.45 -38.97
N GLY A 693 -46.55 40.95 -37.80
CA GLY A 693 -47.19 42.08 -37.10
C GLY A 693 -47.11 43.37 -37.91
N ILE A 694 -45.96 43.71 -38.47
CA ILE A 694 -45.78 44.86 -39.38
C ILE A 694 -46.75 44.75 -40.57
N LYS A 695 -46.81 43.60 -41.25
CA LYS A 695 -47.73 43.37 -42.37
C LYS A 695 -49.21 43.44 -41.98
N LEU A 696 -49.55 43.15 -40.72
CA LEU A 696 -50.91 43.31 -40.20
C LEU A 696 -51.23 44.79 -39.93
N ILE A 697 -50.26 45.56 -39.43
CA ILE A 697 -50.38 47.01 -39.24
C ILE A 697 -50.51 47.72 -40.59
N GLU A 698 -49.60 47.45 -41.54
CA GLU A 698 -49.66 47.96 -42.92
C GLU A 698 -51.05 47.71 -43.55
N ARG A 699 -51.60 46.50 -43.36
CA ARG A 699 -52.91 46.13 -43.90
C ARG A 699 -54.10 46.73 -43.14
N ASN A 700 -53.95 47.01 -41.85
CA ASN A 700 -54.95 47.79 -41.11
C ASN A 700 -54.90 49.27 -41.52
N GLU A 701 -53.72 49.82 -41.81
CA GLU A 701 -53.57 51.17 -42.38
C GLU A 701 -54.20 51.25 -43.78
N GLU A 702 -53.99 50.26 -44.66
CA GLU A 702 -54.72 50.13 -45.94
C GLU A 702 -56.25 50.20 -45.71
N VAL A 703 -56.77 49.42 -44.75
CA VAL A 703 -58.21 49.37 -44.43
C VAL A 703 -58.72 50.71 -43.87
N CYS A 704 -57.98 51.38 -42.99
CA CYS A 704 -58.32 52.72 -42.51
C CYS A 704 -58.34 53.76 -43.65
N ILE A 705 -57.37 53.69 -44.56
CA ILE A 705 -57.32 54.54 -45.76
C ILE A 705 -58.52 54.25 -46.68
N PHE A 706 -58.95 52.99 -46.81
CA PHE A 706 -60.16 52.65 -47.57
C PHE A 706 -61.44 53.17 -46.88
N TYR A 707 -61.58 53.07 -45.56
CA TYR A 707 -62.72 53.64 -44.84
C TYR A 707 -62.81 55.16 -44.99
N GLU A 708 -61.69 55.88 -44.85
CA GLU A 708 -61.69 57.33 -45.02
C GLU A 708 -61.95 57.73 -46.48
N LYS A 709 -61.42 56.98 -47.45
CA LYS A 709 -61.73 57.17 -48.88
C LYS A 709 -63.21 56.94 -49.18
N VAL A 710 -63.84 55.94 -48.54
CA VAL A 710 -65.29 55.71 -48.64
C VAL A 710 -66.05 56.87 -48.02
N ASN A 711 -65.72 57.33 -46.80
CA ASN A 711 -66.34 58.52 -46.18
C ASN A 711 -66.27 59.77 -47.08
N VAL A 712 -65.10 60.05 -47.66
CA VAL A 712 -64.90 61.18 -48.59
C VAL A 712 -65.74 61.02 -49.86
N GLN A 713 -65.84 59.80 -50.42
CA GLN A 713 -66.70 59.51 -51.57
C GLN A 713 -68.18 59.63 -51.23
N ASP A 714 -68.61 59.14 -50.07
CA ASP A 714 -69.99 59.24 -49.57
C ASP A 714 -70.39 60.70 -49.35
N GLN A 715 -69.50 61.51 -48.78
CA GLN A 715 -69.74 62.95 -48.62
C GLN A 715 -69.74 63.69 -49.97
N MET A 716 -68.91 63.28 -50.93
CA MET A 716 -68.93 63.81 -52.29
C MET A 716 -70.25 63.46 -53.01
N ILE A 717 -70.76 62.23 -52.83
CA ILE A 717 -72.06 61.78 -53.36
C ILE A 717 -73.21 62.56 -52.68
N ARG A 718 -73.17 62.77 -51.37
CA ARG A 718 -74.16 63.59 -50.64
C ARG A 718 -74.18 65.03 -51.17
N ASN A 719 -73.01 65.66 -51.32
CA ASN A 719 -72.90 67.01 -51.87
C ASN A 719 -73.41 67.06 -53.33
N GLY A 720 -73.05 66.08 -54.15
CA GLY A 720 -73.52 65.96 -55.54
C GLY A 720 -75.04 65.76 -55.64
N ASN A 721 -75.64 64.99 -54.75
CA ASN A 721 -77.10 64.81 -54.66
C ASN A 721 -77.84 66.08 -54.21
N VAL A 722 -77.18 66.98 -53.45
CA VAL A 722 -77.76 68.29 -53.07
C VAL A 722 -77.70 69.27 -54.25
N GLU A 723 -76.57 69.37 -54.94
CA GLU A 723 -76.44 70.18 -56.17
C GLU A 723 -77.42 69.68 -57.25
N LEU A 724 -77.49 68.36 -57.46
CA LEU A 724 -78.40 67.76 -58.46
C LEU A 724 -79.87 68.09 -58.16
N LYS A 725 -80.31 68.03 -56.90
CA LYS A 725 -81.65 68.48 -56.51
C LYS A 725 -81.87 69.96 -56.77
N SER A 726 -80.87 70.81 -56.50
CA SER A 726 -80.96 72.24 -56.82
C SER A 726 -81.10 72.48 -58.33
N ARG A 727 -80.48 71.63 -59.17
CA ARG A 727 -80.66 71.65 -60.64
C ARG A 727 -82.01 71.09 -61.09
N GLU A 728 -82.54 70.06 -60.44
CA GLU A 728 -83.91 69.57 -60.69
C GLU A 728 -84.96 70.64 -60.34
N GLU A 729 -84.75 71.41 -59.27
CA GLU A 729 -85.58 72.55 -58.90
C GLU A 729 -85.45 73.73 -59.88
N GLU A 730 -84.22 74.05 -60.33
CA GLU A 730 -83.96 75.05 -61.38
C GLU A 730 -84.64 74.66 -62.71
N ILE A 731 -84.53 73.39 -63.13
CA ILE A 731 -85.21 72.85 -64.32
C ILE A 731 -86.73 72.95 -64.17
N ARG A 732 -87.30 72.50 -63.04
CA ARG A 732 -88.74 72.61 -62.76
C ARG A 732 -89.24 74.07 -62.81
N PHE A 733 -88.44 75.02 -62.32
CA PHE A 733 -88.77 76.44 -62.38
C PHE A 733 -88.76 76.96 -63.83
N LEU A 734 -87.74 76.59 -64.63
CA LEU A 734 -87.66 76.92 -66.05
C LEU A 734 -88.79 76.27 -66.87
N GLU A 735 -89.21 75.05 -66.54
CA GLU A 735 -90.38 74.39 -67.14
C GLU A 735 -91.67 75.15 -66.83
N LEU A 736 -91.84 75.66 -65.60
CA LEU A 736 -92.99 76.46 -65.21
C LEU A 736 -93.02 77.81 -65.96
N GLN A 737 -91.87 78.49 -66.07
CA GLN A 737 -91.74 79.70 -66.91
C GLN A 737 -92.08 79.41 -68.37
N LEU A 738 -91.57 78.31 -68.93
CA LEU A 738 -91.87 77.89 -70.31
C LEU A 738 -93.36 77.57 -70.51
N GLN A 739 -94.07 77.07 -69.50
CA GLN A 739 -95.51 76.86 -69.55
C GLN A 739 -96.30 78.17 -69.53
N GLU A 740 -95.92 79.15 -68.70
CA GLU A 740 -96.60 80.45 -68.67
C GLU A 740 -96.31 81.28 -69.93
N GLU A 741 -95.11 81.22 -70.51
CA GLU A 741 -94.82 81.82 -71.81
C GLU A 741 -95.63 81.16 -72.95
N LYS A 742 -95.75 79.82 -72.96
CA LYS A 742 -96.64 79.12 -73.90
C LYS A 742 -98.11 79.56 -73.75
N ARG A 743 -98.56 79.81 -72.51
CA ARG A 743 -99.90 80.34 -72.21
C ARG A 743 -100.06 81.79 -72.68
N ALA A 744 -99.06 82.64 -72.49
CA ALA A 744 -99.04 84.02 -72.99
C ALA A 744 -99.13 84.05 -74.53
N VAL A 745 -98.35 83.21 -75.22
CA VAL A 745 -98.44 83.02 -76.68
C VAL A 745 -99.84 82.58 -77.12
N GLN A 746 -100.48 81.64 -76.40
CA GLN A 746 -101.87 81.23 -76.70
C GLN A 746 -102.89 82.36 -76.48
N LEU A 747 -102.69 83.24 -75.49
CA LEU A 747 -103.54 84.42 -75.26
C LEU A 747 -103.35 85.48 -76.36
N LEU A 748 -102.11 85.69 -76.83
CA LEU A 748 -101.81 86.54 -77.97
C LEU A 748 -102.43 85.99 -79.27
N GLN A 749 -102.34 84.68 -79.51
CA GLN A 749 -103.01 84.03 -80.64
C GLN A 749 -104.55 84.18 -80.59
N LYS A 750 -105.16 84.13 -79.40
CA LYS A 750 -106.61 84.36 -79.22
C LYS A 750 -107.04 85.82 -79.40
N THR A 751 -106.14 86.79 -79.22
CA THR A 751 -106.43 88.23 -79.43
C THR A 751 -106.11 88.71 -80.85
N MET A 752 -105.29 87.95 -81.60
CA MET A 752 -104.95 88.23 -83.01
C MET A 752 -106.16 88.49 -83.93
N PRO A 753 -107.33 87.80 -83.83
CA PRO A 753 -108.50 88.10 -84.66
C PRO A 753 -109.05 89.52 -84.46
N ASN A 754 -108.93 90.10 -83.26
CA ASN A 754 -109.36 91.46 -82.99
C ASN A 754 -108.43 92.49 -83.64
N LYS A 755 -107.12 92.20 -83.71
CA LYS A 755 -106.16 92.98 -84.49
C LYS A 755 -106.49 92.92 -85.99
N VAL A 756 -106.74 91.72 -86.52
CA VAL A 756 -107.11 91.53 -87.94
C VAL A 756 -108.44 92.21 -88.29
N ASN A 757 -109.39 92.31 -87.36
CA ASN A 757 -110.64 93.05 -87.59
C ASN A 757 -110.45 94.57 -87.52
N THR A 758 -109.68 95.08 -86.55
CA THR A 758 -109.33 96.52 -86.52
C THR A 758 -108.44 96.95 -87.69
N GLU A 759 -107.62 96.04 -88.25
CA GLU A 759 -106.91 96.26 -89.52
C GLU A 759 -107.86 96.34 -90.73
N LYS A 760 -108.95 95.57 -90.77
CA LYS A 760 -109.99 95.71 -91.82
C LYS A 760 -110.79 97.00 -91.66
N GLU A 761 -111.09 97.40 -90.43
CA GLU A 761 -111.75 98.68 -90.14
C GLU A 761 -110.84 99.85 -90.53
N LEU A 762 -109.53 99.76 -90.25
CA LEU A 762 -108.52 100.70 -90.73
C LEU A 762 -108.52 100.78 -92.26
N VAL A 763 -108.48 99.64 -92.97
CA VAL A 763 -108.51 99.62 -94.44
C VAL A 763 -109.81 100.23 -95.00
N ASN A 764 -110.97 99.98 -94.38
CA ASN A 764 -112.23 100.61 -94.78
C ASN A 764 -112.20 102.13 -94.56
N LEU A 765 -111.70 102.59 -93.42
CA LEU A 765 -111.49 104.01 -93.13
C LEU A 765 -110.45 104.64 -94.07
N GLN A 766 -109.45 103.87 -94.51
CA GLN A 766 -108.40 104.31 -95.42
C GLN A 766 -108.90 104.40 -96.88
N ILE A 767 -109.86 103.56 -97.28
CA ILE A 767 -110.60 103.70 -98.55
C ILE A 767 -111.53 104.92 -98.51
N GLN A 768 -112.23 105.16 -97.39
CA GLN A 768 -113.04 106.38 -97.20
C GLN A 768 -112.17 107.64 -97.17
N LEU A 769 -111.00 107.58 -96.51
CA LEU A 769 -110.00 108.63 -96.54
C LEU A 769 -109.49 108.87 -97.95
N GLN A 770 -109.21 107.82 -98.74
CA GLN A 770 -108.81 107.95 -100.14
C GLN A 770 -109.89 108.65 -100.99
N GLN A 771 -111.18 108.34 -100.79
CA GLN A 771 -112.27 109.02 -101.48
C GLN A 771 -112.38 110.52 -101.10
N CYS A 772 -112.15 110.85 -99.84
CA CYS A 772 -112.03 112.24 -99.39
C CYS A 772 -110.74 112.90 -99.92
N GLN A 773 -109.64 112.15 -100.04
CA GLN A 773 -108.37 112.63 -100.58
C GLN A 773 -108.46 112.85 -102.08
N ASP A 774 -109.18 112.05 -102.86
CA ASP A 774 -109.37 112.28 -104.30
C ASP A 774 -110.16 113.58 -104.55
N LEU A 775 -111.12 113.90 -103.66
CA LEU A 775 -111.81 115.19 -103.59
C LEU A 775 -110.87 116.35 -103.23
N VAL A 776 -110.00 116.14 -102.24
CA VAL A 776 -109.00 117.13 -101.80
C VAL A 776 -107.91 117.33 -102.85
N ILE A 777 -107.44 116.29 -103.54
CA ILE A 777 -106.51 116.33 -104.68
C ILE A 777 -107.11 117.12 -105.86
N GLY A 778 -108.43 117.08 -106.03
CA GLY A 778 -109.17 117.93 -106.97
C GLY A 778 -109.12 119.43 -106.62
N LEU A 779 -108.93 119.77 -105.34
CA LEU A 779 -108.76 121.13 -104.84
C LEU A 779 -107.28 121.53 -104.78
N GLU A 780 -106.40 120.64 -104.31
CA GLU A 780 -104.94 120.78 -104.29
C GLU A 780 -104.36 120.94 -105.70
N LYS A 781 -104.96 120.36 -106.75
CA LYS A 781 -104.57 120.68 -108.14
C LYS A 781 -104.76 122.14 -108.54
N ASN A 782 -105.50 122.94 -107.76
CA ASN A 782 -105.61 124.39 -107.93
C ASN A 782 -104.74 125.18 -106.93
N LEU A 783 -103.99 124.49 -106.06
CA LEU A 783 -103.25 125.06 -104.93
C LEU A 783 -101.74 124.70 -104.94
N GLU A 784 -101.41 123.49 -105.40
CA GLU A 784 -100.09 122.86 -105.29
C GLU A 784 -99.43 122.67 -106.67
N ASN A 785 -98.64 123.67 -107.08
CA ASN A 785 -97.71 123.56 -108.21
C ASN A 785 -96.26 123.66 -107.68
N PRO A 786 -95.60 122.54 -107.34
CA PRO A 786 -94.37 122.54 -106.55
C PRO A 786 -93.10 122.71 -107.41
N PHE A 787 -92.87 123.93 -107.89
CA PHE A 787 -91.61 124.38 -108.50
C PHE A 787 -90.68 125.05 -107.46
N ASP A 788 -90.53 124.48 -106.26
CA ASP A 788 -89.46 124.89 -105.31
C ASP A 788 -89.00 123.71 -104.43
N GLU A 789 -87.71 123.69 -104.09
CA GLU A 789 -86.95 122.48 -103.74
C GLU A 789 -86.52 122.39 -102.26
N THR A 790 -87.00 123.28 -101.39
CA THR A 790 -86.49 123.48 -100.02
C THR A 790 -86.87 122.38 -98.99
N ARG A 791 -86.87 121.09 -99.35
CA ARG A 791 -87.44 119.96 -98.56
C ARG A 791 -86.46 118.80 -98.21
N VAL A 792 -85.19 119.02 -97.79
CA VAL A 792 -84.29 117.88 -97.40
C VAL A 792 -83.23 118.17 -96.30
N ARG A 793 -82.87 117.15 -95.48
CA ARG A 793 -81.66 117.07 -94.61
C ARG A 793 -81.35 115.62 -94.13
N TYR A 794 -80.07 115.28 -93.86
CA TYR A 794 -79.56 113.97 -93.33
C TYR A 794 -78.43 114.13 -92.25
N LEU A 795 -77.96 113.05 -91.56
CA LEU A 795 -76.98 113.03 -90.42
C LEU A 795 -76.06 111.74 -90.33
N PRO A 796 -74.93 111.69 -89.53
CA PRO A 796 -73.73 110.80 -89.76
C PRO A 796 -73.04 110.06 -88.53
N GLY A 797 -71.90 109.35 -88.73
CA GLY A 797 -70.99 108.68 -87.71
C GLY A 797 -69.57 108.23 -88.21
N LYS A 798 -68.59 107.82 -87.35
CA LYS A 798 -67.14 107.52 -87.72
C LYS A 798 -66.23 106.79 -86.66
N ASP A 799 -65.02 106.32 -87.05
CA ASP A 799 -64.00 105.54 -86.26
C ASP A 799 -62.56 106.18 -86.08
N LEU A 800 -61.62 105.50 -85.37
CA LEU A 800 -60.33 105.98 -84.79
C LEU A 800 -59.00 105.52 -85.49
N ALA A 801 -57.81 105.92 -84.97
CA ALA A 801 -56.55 106.09 -85.74
C ALA A 801 -55.21 105.58 -85.09
N PRO A 802 -54.10 105.40 -85.86
CA PRO A 802 -52.97 104.53 -85.46
C PRO A 802 -51.97 105.01 -84.40
N LEU A 803 -51.89 106.31 -84.09
CA LEU A 803 -50.80 106.86 -83.25
C LEU A 803 -50.78 106.29 -81.82
N GLU A 804 -51.94 105.85 -81.34
CA GLU A 804 -52.14 105.28 -80.00
C GLU A 804 -51.53 103.88 -79.86
N ILE A 805 -51.28 103.18 -80.97
CA ILE A 805 -50.71 101.83 -80.99
C ILE A 805 -49.19 101.87 -80.72
N GLN A 806 -48.44 102.76 -81.39
CA GLN A 806 -46.97 102.82 -81.27
C GLN A 806 -46.54 103.13 -79.84
N ARG A 807 -47.24 104.06 -79.17
CA ARG A 807 -46.99 104.42 -77.76
C ARG A 807 -47.15 103.25 -76.78
N LYS A 808 -47.88 102.19 -77.16
CA LYS A 808 -48.05 100.98 -76.35
C LYS A 808 -46.92 99.95 -76.54
N VAL A 809 -46.11 100.08 -77.59
CA VAL A 809 -44.96 99.21 -77.85
C VAL A 809 -43.75 99.63 -77.01
N GLU A 810 -43.40 100.92 -77.03
CA GLU A 810 -42.25 101.48 -76.29
C GLU A 810 -42.33 101.18 -74.78
N GLU A 811 -43.54 101.22 -74.19
CA GLU A 811 -43.82 100.89 -72.78
C GLU A 811 -43.43 99.43 -72.42
N LEU A 812 -43.54 98.50 -73.37
CA LEU A 812 -43.21 97.08 -73.17
C LEU A 812 -41.72 96.82 -73.29
N GLU A 813 -41.01 97.52 -74.19
CA GLU A 813 -39.57 97.36 -74.40
C GLU A 813 -38.76 97.81 -73.18
N THR A 814 -39.09 98.97 -72.59
CA THR A 814 -38.47 99.42 -71.32
C THR A 814 -38.67 98.42 -70.17
N ARG A 815 -39.81 97.72 -70.16
CA ARG A 815 -40.17 96.75 -69.11
C ARG A 815 -39.44 95.41 -69.25
N LEU A 816 -38.87 95.13 -70.44
CA LEU A 816 -38.04 93.96 -70.68
C LEU A 816 -36.61 94.16 -70.15
N ALA A 817 -35.97 95.29 -70.46
CA ALA A 817 -34.61 95.61 -70.01
C ALA A 817 -34.50 95.58 -68.47
N GLU A 818 -35.51 96.14 -67.78
CA GLU A 818 -35.65 96.09 -66.32
C GLU A 818 -35.73 94.67 -65.71
N LYS A 819 -35.97 93.64 -66.52
CA LYS A 819 -36.03 92.24 -66.08
C LYS A 819 -34.74 91.47 -66.34
N GLU A 820 -33.97 91.85 -67.35
CA GLU A 820 -32.68 91.24 -67.69
C GLU A 820 -31.60 91.66 -66.68
N GLU A 821 -31.55 92.95 -66.31
CA GLU A 821 -30.66 93.47 -65.25
C GLU A 821 -30.88 92.75 -63.91
N LYS A 822 -32.14 92.60 -63.50
CA LYS A 822 -32.55 91.89 -62.26
C LYS A 822 -32.37 90.36 -62.33
N LEU A 823 -31.94 89.83 -63.47
CA LEU A 823 -31.56 88.42 -63.66
C LEU A 823 -30.05 88.27 -63.43
N LEU A 824 -29.24 89.11 -64.07
CA LEU A 824 -27.78 89.19 -63.89
C LEU A 824 -27.38 89.44 -62.42
N GLU A 825 -28.10 90.32 -61.70
CA GLU A 825 -27.89 90.51 -60.26
C GLU A 825 -28.08 89.21 -59.46
N LYS A 826 -29.06 88.37 -59.83
CA LYS A 826 -29.37 87.12 -59.13
C LYS A 826 -28.35 86.02 -59.43
N ASP A 827 -27.87 85.93 -60.65
CA ASP A 827 -26.83 84.95 -61.02
C ASP A 827 -25.51 85.26 -60.29
N LEU A 828 -25.17 86.54 -60.11
CA LEU A 828 -24.02 86.96 -59.31
C LEU A 828 -24.18 86.61 -57.82
N VAL A 829 -25.39 86.74 -57.27
CA VAL A 829 -25.71 86.30 -55.90
C VAL A 829 -25.66 84.77 -55.79
N LEU A 830 -26.12 84.03 -56.80
CA LEU A 830 -26.10 82.56 -56.83
C LEU A 830 -24.66 82.03 -56.74
N ASP A 831 -23.75 82.47 -57.61
CA ASP A 831 -22.34 82.04 -57.59
C ASP A 831 -21.61 82.44 -56.28
N GLN A 832 -21.96 83.59 -55.71
CA GLN A 832 -21.47 83.99 -54.38
C GLN A 832 -21.99 83.07 -53.26
N VAL A 833 -23.27 82.63 -53.34
CA VAL A 833 -23.88 81.67 -52.41
C VAL A 833 -23.30 80.28 -52.58
N GLU A 834 -23.09 79.78 -53.79
CA GLU A 834 -22.46 78.48 -54.06
C GLU A 834 -21.02 78.43 -53.53
N ARG A 835 -20.24 79.50 -53.75
CA ARG A 835 -18.89 79.65 -53.16
C ARG A 835 -18.88 79.82 -51.64
N VAL A 836 -20.02 80.03 -50.98
CA VAL A 836 -20.16 79.91 -49.51
C VAL A 836 -20.63 78.50 -49.13
N LEU A 837 -21.64 77.96 -49.83
CA LEU A 837 -22.21 76.63 -49.61
C LEU A 837 -21.14 75.54 -49.68
N GLY A 838 -20.27 75.53 -50.71
CA GLY A 838 -19.18 74.55 -50.83
C GLY A 838 -18.16 74.63 -49.69
N ARG A 839 -17.88 75.83 -49.17
CA ARG A 839 -17.00 76.02 -47.99
C ARG A 839 -17.66 75.59 -46.67
N VAL A 840 -18.99 75.65 -46.59
CA VAL A 840 -19.77 75.09 -45.48
C VAL A 840 -19.86 73.57 -45.60
N GLN A 841 -20.10 73.04 -46.80
CA GLN A 841 -20.14 71.60 -47.08
C GLN A 841 -18.82 70.92 -46.72
N HIS A 842 -17.67 71.37 -47.23
CA HIS A 842 -16.38 70.75 -46.87
C HIS A 842 -16.06 70.82 -45.36
N LYS A 843 -16.49 71.87 -44.64
CA LYS A 843 -16.36 71.92 -43.18
C LYS A 843 -17.33 70.93 -42.48
N ALA A 844 -18.56 70.83 -42.97
CA ALA A 844 -19.55 69.89 -42.46
C ALA A 844 -19.15 68.43 -42.74
N GLU A 845 -18.55 68.15 -43.90
CA GLU A 845 -18.04 66.84 -44.33
C GLU A 845 -16.82 66.41 -43.52
N ALA A 846 -15.83 67.29 -43.36
CA ALA A 846 -14.66 67.02 -42.52
C ALA A 846 -15.04 66.83 -41.04
N GLY A 847 -16.03 67.56 -40.54
CA GLY A 847 -16.59 67.33 -39.21
C GLY A 847 -17.59 66.17 -39.12
N ARG A 848 -18.00 65.56 -40.23
CA ARG A 848 -19.11 64.60 -40.27
C ARG A 848 -18.78 63.30 -39.55
N THR A 849 -17.56 62.78 -39.75
CA THR A 849 -17.10 61.54 -39.09
C THR A 849 -17.08 61.70 -37.58
N ASP A 850 -16.49 62.81 -37.11
CA ASP A 850 -16.18 63.01 -35.71
C ASP A 850 -17.45 63.40 -34.94
N THR A 851 -18.30 64.23 -35.54
CA THR A 851 -19.62 64.57 -35.00
C THR A 851 -20.56 63.35 -35.02
N LEU A 852 -20.51 62.50 -36.06
CA LEU A 852 -21.28 61.25 -36.09
C LEU A 852 -20.82 60.26 -35.01
N ASN A 853 -19.51 60.12 -34.81
CA ASN A 853 -18.95 59.22 -33.79
C ASN A 853 -19.24 59.75 -32.37
N LEU A 854 -19.13 61.06 -32.15
CA LEU A 854 -19.56 61.69 -30.90
C LEU A 854 -21.07 61.51 -30.67
N ALA A 855 -21.92 61.74 -31.68
CA ALA A 855 -23.36 61.54 -31.59
C ALA A 855 -23.74 60.07 -31.35
N LYS A 856 -23.03 59.10 -31.96
CA LYS A 856 -23.20 57.67 -31.67
C LYS A 856 -22.85 57.36 -30.21
N ASN A 857 -21.70 57.81 -29.73
CA ASN A 857 -21.27 57.57 -28.35
C ASN A 857 -22.21 58.22 -27.33
N VAL A 858 -22.65 59.46 -27.59
CA VAL A 858 -23.66 60.16 -26.78
C VAL A 858 -25.00 59.44 -26.82
N ASN A 859 -25.46 58.98 -27.99
CA ASN A 859 -26.71 58.21 -28.11
C ASN A 859 -26.62 56.83 -27.42
N GLU A 860 -25.48 56.14 -27.44
CA GLU A 860 -25.29 54.89 -26.70
C GLU A 860 -25.26 55.10 -25.18
N ILE A 861 -24.62 56.17 -24.71
CA ILE A 861 -24.62 56.54 -23.30
C ILE A 861 -26.02 56.97 -22.88
N GLN A 862 -26.73 57.75 -23.70
CA GLN A 862 -28.10 58.18 -23.42
C GLN A 862 -29.11 57.01 -23.53
N ALA A 863 -28.88 56.04 -24.41
CA ALA A 863 -29.64 54.79 -24.44
C ALA A 863 -29.42 53.99 -23.15
N ARG A 864 -28.17 53.71 -22.77
CA ARG A 864 -27.85 53.04 -21.50
C ARG A 864 -28.42 53.76 -20.27
N ILE A 865 -28.38 55.10 -20.25
CA ILE A 865 -29.03 55.90 -19.19
C ILE A 865 -30.55 55.75 -19.25
N LYS A 866 -31.19 55.79 -20.42
CA LYS A 866 -32.63 55.53 -20.56
C LYS A 866 -33.03 54.12 -20.18
N ASP A 867 -32.18 53.12 -20.41
CA ASP A 867 -32.45 51.72 -20.08
C ASP A 867 -32.31 51.47 -18.58
N ILE A 868 -31.27 52.02 -17.95
CA ILE A 868 -31.12 52.04 -16.49
C ILE A 868 -32.25 52.85 -15.85
N THR A 869 -32.64 53.99 -16.44
CA THR A 869 -33.77 54.80 -15.94
C THR A 869 -35.09 54.08 -16.13
N ARG A 870 -35.32 53.33 -17.22
CA ARG A 870 -36.51 52.49 -17.41
C ARG A 870 -36.55 51.34 -16.42
N LYS A 871 -35.43 50.65 -16.16
CA LYS A 871 -35.36 49.59 -15.13
C LYS A 871 -35.57 50.15 -13.73
N MET A 872 -34.98 51.31 -13.42
CA MET A 872 -35.22 52.01 -12.15
C MET A 872 -36.67 52.49 -12.03
N MET A 873 -37.29 53.02 -13.10
CA MET A 873 -38.69 53.40 -13.12
C MET A 873 -39.62 52.20 -13.00
N ALA A 874 -39.29 51.06 -13.64
CA ALA A 874 -40.03 49.81 -13.52
C ALA A 874 -40.03 49.30 -12.06
N VAL A 875 -38.86 49.20 -11.43
CA VAL A 875 -38.72 48.80 -10.01
C VAL A 875 -39.38 49.83 -9.07
N VAL A 876 -39.33 51.13 -9.38
CA VAL A 876 -40.06 52.15 -8.60
C VAL A 876 -41.57 52.06 -8.82
N SER A 877 -42.06 51.75 -10.02
CA SER A 877 -43.48 51.56 -10.28
C SER A 877 -44.00 50.27 -9.65
N GLU A 878 -43.25 49.18 -9.73
CA GLU A 878 -43.50 47.89 -9.07
C GLU A 878 -43.55 48.09 -7.55
N LEU A 879 -42.54 48.75 -6.95
CA LEU A 879 -42.55 49.10 -5.54
C LEU A 879 -43.75 49.99 -5.17
N SER A 880 -44.11 50.96 -6.01
CA SER A 880 -45.28 51.83 -5.77
C SER A 880 -46.61 51.09 -5.91
N MET A 881 -46.70 50.10 -6.81
CA MET A 881 -47.88 49.28 -7.03
C MET A 881 -48.02 48.26 -5.90
N ASN A 882 -46.93 47.63 -5.46
CA ASN A 882 -46.90 46.74 -4.30
C ASN A 882 -47.20 47.52 -3.01
N GLN A 883 -46.76 48.77 -2.87
CA GLN A 883 -47.16 49.66 -1.78
C GLN A 883 -48.64 50.05 -1.85
N ALA A 884 -49.17 50.36 -3.04
CA ALA A 884 -50.58 50.68 -3.25
C ALA A 884 -51.49 49.46 -3.02
N GLN A 885 -51.07 48.26 -3.44
CA GLN A 885 -51.72 46.98 -3.14
C GLN A 885 -51.67 46.69 -1.64
N ALA A 886 -50.52 46.85 -0.98
CA ALA A 886 -50.41 46.69 0.47
C ALA A 886 -51.30 47.67 1.24
N MET A 887 -51.40 48.93 0.80
CA MET A 887 -52.34 49.91 1.38
C MET A 887 -53.81 49.55 1.10
N LYS A 888 -54.14 49.09 -0.11
CA LYS A 888 -55.48 48.64 -0.49
C LYS A 888 -55.91 47.41 0.31
N LEU A 889 -55.06 46.40 0.41
CA LEU A 889 -55.26 45.21 1.23
C LEU A 889 -55.35 45.57 2.72
N GLN A 890 -54.52 46.50 3.22
CA GLN A 890 -54.65 46.98 4.61
C GLN A 890 -55.94 47.76 4.87
N GLN A 891 -56.50 48.43 3.85
CA GLN A 891 -57.80 49.06 3.95
C GLN A 891 -58.94 48.05 3.83
N GLU A 892 -58.88 47.09 2.90
CA GLU A 892 -59.84 45.99 2.78
C GLU A 892 -59.87 45.13 4.05
N VAL A 893 -58.71 44.86 4.67
CA VAL A 893 -58.65 44.21 6.00
C VAL A 893 -59.38 45.05 7.04
N LYS A 894 -59.16 46.37 7.12
CA LYS A 894 -59.87 47.24 8.08
C LYS A 894 -61.37 47.36 7.82
N GLU A 895 -61.77 47.36 6.55
CA GLU A 895 -63.18 47.39 6.15
C GLU A 895 -63.85 46.05 6.49
N LYS A 896 -63.15 44.91 6.30
CA LYS A 896 -63.60 43.59 6.73
C LYS A 896 -63.55 43.37 8.24
N GLU A 897 -62.60 43.95 8.96
CA GLU A 897 -62.57 44.01 10.42
C GLU A 897 -63.78 44.81 10.93
N ALA A 898 -64.10 45.96 10.33
CA ALA A 898 -65.25 46.78 10.71
C ALA A 898 -66.61 46.18 10.29
N GLU A 899 -66.68 45.42 9.20
CA GLU A 899 -67.82 44.56 8.88
C GLU A 899 -67.95 43.42 9.91
N LEU A 900 -66.84 42.77 10.28
CA LEU A 900 -66.83 41.66 11.23
C LEU A 900 -67.21 42.13 12.65
N GLU A 901 -66.74 43.29 13.11
CA GLU A 901 -67.20 43.93 14.35
C GLU A 901 -68.71 44.23 14.30
N GLN A 902 -69.25 44.68 13.15
CA GLN A 902 -70.69 44.86 12.98
C GLN A 902 -71.45 43.53 12.98
N CYS A 903 -70.91 42.47 12.38
CA CYS A 903 -71.45 41.11 12.41
C CYS A 903 -71.51 40.59 13.86
N TYR A 904 -70.45 40.76 14.65
CA TYR A 904 -70.43 40.42 16.07
C TYR A 904 -71.44 41.26 16.88
N LEU A 905 -71.50 42.58 16.66
CA LEU A 905 -72.46 43.48 17.32
C LEU A 905 -73.93 43.25 16.95
N ARG A 906 -74.21 42.56 15.83
CA ARG A 906 -75.55 42.03 15.49
C ARG A 906 -75.80 40.70 16.18
N MET A 907 -74.84 39.79 16.11
CA MET A 907 -74.93 38.46 16.73
C MET A 907 -75.07 38.53 18.27
N GLU A 908 -74.40 39.47 18.95
CA GLU A 908 -74.60 39.73 20.39
C GLU A 908 -76.00 40.24 20.73
N LYS A 909 -76.71 40.86 19.78
CA LYS A 909 -78.12 41.27 19.92
C LYS A 909 -79.11 40.16 19.52
N GLY A 910 -78.62 39.01 19.03
CA GLY A 910 -79.44 37.95 18.47
C GLY A 910 -79.94 38.22 17.05
N GLU A 911 -79.40 39.21 16.36
CA GLU A 911 -79.68 39.50 14.94
C GLU A 911 -78.74 38.69 14.02
N PRO A 912 -79.16 38.34 12.79
CA PRO A 912 -78.27 37.67 11.82
C PRO A 912 -76.98 38.47 11.56
N PRO A 913 -75.79 37.82 11.47
CA PRO A 913 -74.52 38.53 11.34
C PRO A 913 -74.44 39.41 10.09
N SER A 914 -74.85 38.88 8.93
CA SER A 914 -74.97 39.63 7.67
C SER A 914 -76.36 39.41 7.06
N GLN A 915 -76.82 40.42 6.33
CA GLN A 915 -78.11 40.42 5.64
C GLN A 915 -78.15 39.43 4.46
N GLU A 916 -76.99 39.05 3.93
CA GLU A 916 -76.88 37.98 2.92
C GLU A 916 -77.07 36.59 3.56
N ILE A 917 -76.46 36.37 4.73
CA ILE A 917 -76.59 35.13 5.51
C ILE A 917 -78.04 34.94 6.00
N GLU A 918 -78.73 36.02 6.37
CA GLU A 918 -80.18 36.02 6.64
C GLU A 918 -80.99 35.51 5.44
N LEU A 919 -80.70 36.01 4.24
CA LEU A 919 -81.37 35.59 3.01
C LEU A 919 -81.04 34.15 2.63
N GLU A 920 -79.83 33.66 2.88
CA GLU A 920 -79.47 32.25 2.64
C GLU A 920 -80.10 31.29 3.65
N TRP A 921 -80.16 31.67 4.93
CA TRP A 921 -80.87 30.90 5.94
C TRP A 921 -82.37 30.81 5.63
N LEU A 922 -82.99 31.91 5.20
CA LEU A 922 -84.38 31.92 4.74
C LEU A 922 -84.60 31.02 3.51
N LYS A 923 -83.71 31.06 2.50
CA LYS A 923 -83.74 30.12 1.36
C LYS A 923 -83.65 28.67 1.82
N LEU A 924 -82.73 28.34 2.73
CA LEU A 924 -82.52 26.99 3.25
C LEU A 924 -83.78 26.50 3.99
N VAL A 925 -84.33 27.30 4.91
CA VAL A 925 -85.60 26.99 5.60
C VAL A 925 -86.74 26.76 4.60
N TRP A 926 -86.89 27.62 3.58
CA TRP A 926 -87.91 27.42 2.54
C TRP A 926 -87.66 26.17 1.68
N SER A 927 -86.41 25.80 1.40
CA SER A 927 -86.09 24.56 0.67
C SER A 927 -86.35 23.30 1.49
N ALA A 928 -86.04 23.32 2.80
CA ALA A 928 -86.32 22.22 3.72
C ALA A 928 -87.84 22.02 3.90
N GLN A 929 -88.57 23.11 4.14
CA GLN A 929 -90.03 23.12 4.20
C GLN A 929 -90.65 22.54 2.92
N ARG A 930 -90.19 23.01 1.75
CA ARG A 930 -90.64 22.50 0.44
C ARG A 930 -90.31 21.03 0.24
N SER A 931 -89.13 20.57 0.64
CA SER A 931 -88.74 19.15 0.52
C SER A 931 -89.58 18.22 1.40
N ILE A 932 -90.09 18.71 2.54
CA ILE A 932 -91.02 17.96 3.40
C ILE A 932 -92.39 17.89 2.71
N GLU A 933 -92.91 19.02 2.24
CA GLU A 933 -94.19 19.10 1.50
C GLU A 933 -94.17 18.23 0.23
N GLU A 934 -93.03 18.16 -0.47
CA GLU A 934 -92.83 17.35 -1.69
C GLU A 934 -92.71 15.85 -1.39
N GLN A 935 -92.21 15.46 -0.21
CA GLN A 935 -92.22 14.07 0.28
C GLN A 935 -93.60 13.61 0.78
N GLU A 936 -94.41 14.50 1.36
CA GLU A 936 -95.79 14.19 1.74
C GLU A 936 -96.70 14.12 0.50
N ALA A 937 -96.51 15.03 -0.47
CA ALA A 937 -97.18 14.98 -1.77
C ALA A 937 -96.86 13.71 -2.56
N ARG A 938 -95.60 13.23 -2.56
CA ARG A 938 -95.24 11.95 -3.19
C ARG A 938 -95.99 10.75 -2.61
N ARG A 939 -96.10 10.65 -1.28
CA ARG A 939 -96.89 9.56 -0.65
C ARG A 939 -98.37 9.62 -1.03
N GLN A 940 -98.94 10.81 -1.13
CA GLN A 940 -100.34 10.98 -1.56
C GLN A 940 -100.52 10.61 -3.05
N MET A 941 -99.55 10.96 -3.92
CA MET A 941 -99.54 10.53 -5.33
C MET A 941 -99.42 9.01 -5.48
N GLU A 942 -98.60 8.34 -4.67
CA GLU A 942 -98.48 6.87 -4.67
C GLU A 942 -99.79 6.18 -4.22
N GLU A 943 -100.51 6.76 -3.25
CA GLU A 943 -101.84 6.30 -2.85
C GLU A 943 -102.92 6.59 -3.92
N GLU A 944 -102.83 7.70 -4.67
CA GLU A 944 -103.73 8.00 -5.79
C GLU A 944 -103.43 7.14 -7.04
N GLU A 945 -102.18 6.86 -7.41
CA GLU A 945 -101.84 6.02 -8.56
C GLU A 945 -102.36 4.58 -8.40
N ALA A 946 -102.43 4.07 -7.18
CA ALA A 946 -103.03 2.77 -6.86
C ALA A 946 -104.54 2.69 -7.21
N LEU A 947 -105.26 3.82 -7.19
CA LEU A 947 -106.71 3.88 -7.53
C LEU A 947 -107.00 3.81 -9.04
N TYR A 948 -106.00 4.03 -9.90
CA TYR A 948 -106.16 4.01 -11.37
C TYR A 948 -105.77 2.67 -12.03
N GLN A 949 -105.42 1.65 -11.25
CA GLN A 949 -104.97 0.36 -11.75
C GLN A 949 -106.14 -0.62 -11.96
N THR A 950 -106.52 -0.87 -13.22
CA THR A 950 -107.62 -1.78 -13.57
C THR A 950 -107.16 -3.24 -13.58
N ALA A 951 -108.04 -4.18 -13.18
CA ALA A 951 -107.81 -5.62 -13.27
C ALA A 951 -107.46 -6.06 -14.71
N GLY A 952 -106.16 -6.29 -14.94
CA GLY A 952 -105.58 -6.43 -16.29
C GLY A 952 -104.23 -5.71 -16.45
N GLY A 953 -103.85 -4.83 -15.52
CA GLY A 953 -102.47 -4.28 -15.45
C GLY A 953 -102.15 -3.16 -16.43
N MET A 954 -103.16 -2.54 -17.05
CA MET A 954 -102.99 -1.35 -17.89
C MET A 954 -103.46 -0.10 -17.14
N TYR A 955 -102.57 0.88 -17.02
CA TYR A 955 -102.90 2.21 -16.49
C TYR A 955 -103.73 2.99 -17.51
N THR A 956 -104.73 3.74 -17.04
CA THR A 956 -105.63 4.54 -17.89
C THR A 956 -105.68 5.98 -17.40
N THR A 957 -105.29 6.93 -18.28
CA THR A 957 -105.29 8.37 -18.02
C THR A 957 -106.64 9.05 -18.32
N ALA A 958 -107.72 8.28 -18.42
CA ALA A 958 -109.05 8.80 -18.70
C ALA A 958 -109.81 9.11 -17.40
N GLU A 959 -110.09 10.39 -17.13
CA GLU A 959 -110.97 10.79 -16.02
C GLU A 959 -112.33 10.06 -16.10
N PRO A 960 -112.79 9.37 -15.04
CA PRO A 960 -114.07 8.68 -15.04
C PRO A 960 -115.20 9.71 -15.18
N ARG A 961 -115.93 9.65 -16.30
CA ARG A 961 -116.97 10.65 -16.63
C ARG A 961 -118.04 10.68 -15.53
N PRO A 962 -118.29 11.82 -14.85
CA PRO A 962 -119.15 11.90 -13.64
C PRO A 962 -120.62 11.48 -13.78
N ASN A 963 -121.07 11.08 -14.98
CA ASN A 963 -122.47 10.84 -15.30
C ASN A 963 -122.81 9.35 -15.49
N ALA A 964 -121.91 8.39 -15.25
CA ALA A 964 -122.21 6.95 -15.31
C ALA A 964 -121.42 6.10 -14.30
N TYR A 965 -122.00 4.97 -13.87
CA TYR A 965 -121.40 3.96 -13.00
C TYR A 965 -121.29 2.60 -13.71
N ILE A 966 -120.35 1.76 -13.25
CA ILE A 966 -120.13 0.38 -13.72
C ILE A 966 -120.34 -0.57 -12.52
N PRO A 967 -121.38 -1.43 -12.53
CA PRO A 967 -121.57 -2.45 -11.50
C PRO A 967 -120.44 -3.50 -11.49
N THR A 968 -120.15 -4.05 -10.31
CA THR A 968 -118.97 -4.89 -10.03
C THR A 968 -119.29 -6.40 -9.94
N ASP A 969 -120.39 -6.86 -10.53
CA ASP A 969 -120.80 -8.26 -10.48
C ASP A 969 -120.20 -9.07 -11.66
N GLU A 970 -119.36 -10.05 -11.36
CA GLU A 970 -118.47 -10.76 -12.31
C GLU A 970 -119.19 -11.78 -13.23
N SER A 971 -120.20 -11.37 -14.00
CA SER A 971 -120.89 -12.29 -14.94
C SER A 971 -121.44 -11.70 -16.25
N GLU A 972 -121.46 -10.38 -16.44
CA GLU A 972 -121.80 -9.74 -17.74
C GLU A 972 -120.79 -8.65 -18.10
N LEU A 973 -120.65 -8.35 -19.40
CA LEU A 973 -119.64 -7.40 -19.92
C LEU A 973 -119.92 -5.95 -19.45
N PRO A 974 -118.89 -5.17 -19.06
CA PRO A 974 -119.07 -3.86 -18.44
C PRO A 974 -119.51 -2.80 -19.45
N ILE A 975 -120.80 -2.47 -19.46
CA ILE A 975 -121.38 -1.37 -20.23
C ILE A 975 -121.86 -0.28 -19.24
N PRO A 976 -121.30 0.95 -19.27
CA PRO A 976 -121.65 2.00 -18.32
C PRO A 976 -123.13 2.39 -18.34
N ARG A 977 -123.74 2.56 -17.16
CA ARG A 977 -125.14 3.01 -17.01
C ARG A 977 -125.18 4.43 -16.44
N PRO A 978 -125.99 5.35 -16.99
CA PRO A 978 -126.01 6.73 -16.53
C PRO A 978 -126.61 6.87 -15.13
N TYR A 979 -126.10 7.82 -14.33
CA TYR A 979 -126.76 8.20 -13.09
C TYR A 979 -128.14 8.81 -13.38
N GLY A 980 -129.10 8.56 -12.47
CA GLY A 980 -130.42 9.20 -12.52
C GLY A 980 -130.37 10.71 -12.32
N GLY A 981 -131.53 11.38 -12.37
CA GLY A 981 -131.69 12.84 -12.50
C GLY A 981 -131.17 13.77 -11.38
N HIS A 982 -130.22 13.33 -10.57
CA HIS A 982 -129.53 14.10 -9.52
C HIS A 982 -128.00 13.94 -9.63
N ALA A 983 -127.43 14.28 -10.79
CA ALA A 983 -125.98 14.27 -11.01
C ALA A 983 -125.30 15.49 -10.33
N PRO A 984 -124.16 15.31 -9.63
CA PRO A 984 -123.42 16.43 -9.01
C PRO A 984 -122.79 17.38 -10.03
N PHE A 985 -122.76 18.68 -9.70
CA PHE A 985 -122.15 19.74 -10.54
C PHE A 985 -120.84 20.26 -9.91
N LYS A 986 -119.73 20.19 -10.65
CA LYS A 986 -118.41 20.71 -10.22
C LYS A 986 -118.28 22.19 -10.59
N PRO A 987 -118.09 23.13 -9.63
CA PRO A 987 -117.87 24.54 -9.92
C PRO A 987 -116.59 24.78 -10.74
N THR A 988 -116.56 25.86 -11.52
CA THR A 988 -115.39 26.28 -12.32
C THR A 988 -114.61 27.36 -11.59
N GLU A 989 -113.28 27.27 -11.61
CA GLU A 989 -112.39 28.24 -10.96
C GLU A 989 -112.29 29.57 -11.74
N GLN A 990 -111.82 30.62 -11.06
CA GLN A 990 -111.87 32.01 -11.54
C GLN A 990 -110.58 32.42 -12.27
N GLY A 991 -110.73 33.17 -13.38
CA GLY A 991 -109.64 33.50 -14.29
C GLY A 991 -108.58 34.48 -13.77
N SER A 992 -107.38 34.40 -14.35
CA SER A 992 -106.15 35.09 -13.92
C SER A 992 -106.12 36.61 -14.23
N THR A 993 -107.04 37.38 -13.62
CA THR A 993 -107.18 38.83 -13.86
C THR A 993 -107.41 39.68 -12.60
N MET A 994 -106.68 39.42 -11.50
CA MET A 994 -106.58 40.34 -10.36
C MET A 994 -105.14 40.53 -9.85
N ARG A 995 -104.39 41.42 -10.50
CA ARG A 995 -103.29 42.15 -9.85
C ARG A 995 -103.84 43.46 -9.27
N HIS A 996 -103.14 44.02 -8.28
CA HIS A 996 -103.48 45.23 -7.48
C HIS A 996 -104.42 45.03 -6.28
N ILE A 997 -103.91 44.39 -5.23
CA ILE A 997 -104.31 44.71 -3.84
C ILE A 997 -103.03 45.01 -3.05
N ARG A 998 -102.88 46.24 -2.54
CA ARG A 998 -101.84 46.58 -1.56
C ARG A 998 -102.30 46.10 -0.18
N LYS A 999 -101.52 45.22 0.47
CA LYS A 999 -101.73 44.90 1.90
C LYS A 999 -101.33 46.13 2.75
N PRO A 1000 -102.10 46.50 3.79
CA PRO A 1000 -101.79 47.65 4.65
C PRO A 1000 -100.63 47.33 5.59
N VAL A 1001 -99.84 48.35 5.93
CA VAL A 1001 -98.74 48.24 6.91
C VAL A 1001 -99.31 48.38 8.33
N PRO A 1002 -99.16 47.38 9.22
CA PRO A 1002 -99.50 47.54 10.63
C PRO A 1002 -98.50 48.49 11.31
N LYS A 1003 -98.99 49.35 12.21
CA LYS A 1003 -98.13 50.20 13.04
C LYS A 1003 -97.52 49.36 14.19
N PRO A 1004 -96.30 49.68 14.65
CA PRO A 1004 -95.81 49.13 15.92
C PRO A 1004 -96.71 49.58 17.08
N ILE A 1005 -96.79 48.74 18.10
CA ILE A 1005 -97.43 49.04 19.39
C ILE A 1005 -96.30 49.28 20.41
N GLU A 1006 -96.38 50.36 21.17
CA GLU A 1006 -95.46 50.65 22.27
C GLU A 1006 -95.92 49.92 23.54
N ILE A 1007 -95.24 48.83 23.91
CA ILE A 1007 -95.03 48.35 25.30
C ILE A 1007 -93.61 47.79 25.38
#